data_AF-A0A135T282-F1
#
_entry.id   AF-A0A135T282-F1
#
_cell.length_a   1.000
_cell.length_b   1.000
_cell.length_c   1.000
_cell.angle_alpha   90.00
_cell.angle_beta   90.00
_cell.angle_gamma   90.00
#
_symmetry.space_group_name_H-M   'P 1'
#
loop_
_entity.id
_entity.type
_entity.pdbx_description
1 polymer ?
#
loop_
_entity_poly.entity_id
_entity_poly.type
_entity_poly.pdbx_seq_one_letter_code
_entity_poly.pdbx_strand_id
1 'polypeptide(L)'
;MREAVITPDIQVEIRDVPTPVPKAGEVLVRVVVSGTNPKDWKVPCIYVQHPLNSGDDFAGVVEQVGEGVFEFKPGDRVAALHQIGTPGGSFAEYAISPAATTFLIPEKVSFAKAATIPMACLVASFGLYDVLRLPTPWFSPGSLSNPLVIHGAGTAIGTFAIKLAKASNIRPIIVTAGNSAKDIRGLLDFGQGDAIIDYRQSTKRVVADIQSAILKAGSGPAWCGLDAATNEDGAPEYTGILIEALGTQSGLRGNRPRVATVQGGARVSGLVDGDYINVMLAHTGTRGVKCLAPAVQKGNGQRGALDQTQPSVPPETNTDLVRRLESLEALLAAKISNSGASQLRCLVTDARAGRASSPDILYMLSDALILERQSMGSKAKESLIQRFFSALPILFGTAQIRLITKPSSFMLQNNSFNPHEPVKCVLLPLREEARQLIDKYLDDISFIHQVTHARSVKLRADEVYSAIDSGQCPSIETIALLLAIFANSTNQWGTRDMSRCLFSSVSDAHSQALSWQRAGLDVLDHLQRDSHVSLEATQAMVLLCYSVVNLEGVTIRFRNIFSRAVAMARELGLHCIDLPRRLLSLVTPKHSLLEAEIGRRVWWIVAGLSGTLGNVCSINPSQMAVNKPKNIDDDDLIEGKEIITRTMDQPTCMSFALQRIRLAEIFRASLEQTQFAGLSPEAIGYQQVQELDAQLVRFWDDTPAFLRLDHDSGGVKDDQARMGIQRYVLQLFVHGQRCRIHLPFLARGASYATSRMACVESARFIIRLEEQLQHREVEFASSRLRLSIVLHHIYLAFVVLLFDLCLDAPGSVHLNNCPELAAGWKILDESKTQLQQAEVLIEPLRKVMRRYRVLAFDEGMSCPQSTGGIVHETAVNSTSSGELDDMATNGDVGHMEFVQNWNSLGVSLALSHDDWLNLLEGLGDSGLEISN
;
A
#
# COMPACT_ATOMS: atom_id res chain seq x y z
N MET A 1 11.65 20.22 33.84
CA MET A 1 11.58 18.86 34.38
C MET A 1 12.98 18.37 34.73
N ARG A 2 13.08 17.40 35.63
CA ARG A 2 14.33 16.67 35.89
C ARG A 2 14.43 15.47 34.95
N GLU A 3 15.61 15.25 34.40
CA GLU A 3 15.99 14.03 33.69
C GLU A 3 17.27 13.42 34.28
N ALA A 4 17.42 12.11 34.13
CA ALA A 4 18.60 11.36 34.49
C ALA A 4 19.32 10.93 33.21
N VAL A 5 20.61 11.26 33.15
CA VAL A 5 21.49 11.00 32.01
C VAL A 5 22.55 10.00 32.47
N ILE A 6 22.76 8.94 31.71
CA ILE A 6 23.78 7.94 31.99
C ILE A 6 25.04 8.31 31.22
N THR A 7 26.17 8.42 31.90
CA THR A 7 27.47 8.76 31.32
C THR A 7 28.19 7.50 30.78
N PRO A 8 29.24 7.65 29.96
CA PRO A 8 29.98 6.50 29.41
C PRO A 8 30.66 5.62 30.46
N ASP A 9 30.99 6.16 31.63
CA ASP A 9 31.50 5.45 32.81
C ASP A 9 30.39 4.91 33.73
N ILE A 10 29.15 4.86 33.22
CA ILE A 10 27.97 4.29 33.88
C ILE A 10 27.63 5.04 35.18
N GLN A 11 27.93 6.34 35.25
CA GLN A 11 27.42 7.24 36.29
C GLN A 11 26.09 7.84 35.87
N VAL A 12 25.27 8.25 36.84
CA VAL A 12 23.99 8.90 36.61
C VAL A 12 24.06 10.35 37.04
N GLU A 13 23.80 11.26 36.11
CA GLU A 13 23.69 12.69 36.37
C GLU A 13 22.23 13.13 36.27
N ILE A 14 21.73 13.82 37.28
CA ILE A 14 20.40 14.45 37.24
C ILE A 14 20.55 15.88 36.73
N ARG A 15 19.76 16.24 35.72
CA ARG A 15 19.80 17.56 35.07
C ARG A 15 18.42 18.19 35.07
N ASP A 16 18.37 19.51 35.27
CA ASP A 16 17.17 20.30 35.03
C ASP A 16 17.14 20.74 33.57
N VAL A 17 16.07 20.34 32.86
CA VAL A 17 15.86 20.62 31.44
C VAL A 17 14.45 21.16 31.18
N PRO A 18 14.22 21.91 30.09
CA PRO A 18 12.86 22.28 29.68
C PRO A 18 11.99 21.02 29.47
N THR A 19 10.72 21.10 29.87
CA THR A 19 9.76 20.03 29.54
C THR A 19 9.54 20.02 28.02
N PRO A 20 9.66 18.86 27.35
CA PRO A 20 9.53 18.77 25.90
C PRO A 20 8.08 19.04 25.48
N VAL A 21 7.90 19.53 24.26
CA VAL A 21 6.60 19.77 23.64
C VAL A 21 6.40 18.75 22.52
N PRO A 22 5.27 18.01 22.48
CA PRO A 22 5.05 16.99 21.47
C PRO A 22 4.86 17.62 20.08
N LYS A 23 5.51 17.05 19.06
CA LYS A 23 5.32 17.41 17.65
C LYS A 23 4.13 16.65 17.06
N ALA A 24 3.83 16.92 15.78
CA ALA A 24 2.81 16.18 15.05
C ALA A 24 3.07 14.65 15.11
N GLY A 25 2.05 13.87 15.46
CA GLY A 25 2.14 12.41 15.63
C GLY A 25 2.78 11.94 16.94
N GLU A 26 3.13 12.83 17.88
CA GLU A 26 3.74 12.49 19.16
C GLU A 26 2.80 12.75 20.34
N VAL A 27 3.04 12.05 21.44
CA VAL A 27 2.38 12.28 22.74
C VAL A 27 3.43 12.62 23.80
N LEU A 28 3.09 13.56 24.66
CA LEU A 28 3.83 13.87 25.88
C LEU A 28 3.17 13.12 27.03
N VAL A 29 3.94 12.33 27.75
CA VAL A 29 3.46 11.49 28.84
C VAL A 29 4.18 11.86 30.12
N ARG A 30 3.41 12.13 31.17
CA ARG A 30 3.94 12.23 32.53
C ARG A 30 4.30 10.84 33.02
N VAL A 31 5.58 10.56 33.13
CA VAL A 31 6.11 9.23 33.43
C VAL A 31 5.78 8.85 34.88
N VAL A 32 5.20 7.67 35.06
CA VAL A 32 4.93 7.09 36.39
C VAL A 32 5.94 5.97 36.67
N VAL A 33 6.25 5.15 35.67
CA VAL A 33 7.25 4.10 35.74
C VAL A 33 8.06 4.07 34.45
N SER A 34 9.38 4.02 34.56
CA SER A 34 10.27 3.66 33.44
C SER A 34 10.69 2.21 33.58
N GLY A 35 10.60 1.46 32.49
CA GLY A 35 11.25 0.17 32.34
C GLY A 35 12.75 0.35 32.13
N THR A 36 13.52 -0.68 32.50
CA THR A 36 14.96 -0.74 32.25
C THR A 36 15.31 -1.97 31.43
N ASN A 37 16.27 -1.81 30.54
CA ASN A 37 16.75 -2.82 29.62
C ASN A 37 18.29 -2.87 29.66
N PRO A 38 18.92 -4.01 29.28
CA PRO A 38 20.38 -4.07 29.18
C PRO A 38 20.98 -3.00 28.26
N LYS A 39 20.24 -2.51 27.25
CA LYS A 39 20.72 -1.43 26.38
C LYS A 39 20.95 -0.11 27.12
N ASP A 40 20.32 0.14 28.25
CA ASP A 40 20.29 1.47 28.87
C ASP A 40 21.65 1.89 29.41
N TRP A 41 22.42 0.94 29.95
CA TRP A 41 23.81 1.21 30.30
C TRP A 41 24.76 1.01 29.11
N LYS A 42 24.46 0.07 28.21
CA LYS A 42 25.31 -0.25 27.04
C LYS A 42 25.34 0.85 26.00
N VAL A 43 24.23 1.55 25.75
CA VAL A 43 24.17 2.61 24.73
C VAL A 43 25.13 3.74 25.08
N PRO A 44 25.04 4.39 26.26
CA PRO A 44 25.99 5.42 26.67
C PRO A 44 27.43 4.91 26.81
N CYS A 45 27.64 3.69 27.35
CA CYS A 45 28.97 3.15 27.62
C CYS A 45 29.69 2.59 26.40
N ILE A 46 29.00 1.79 25.59
CA ILE A 46 29.58 0.97 24.52
C ILE A 46 29.32 1.57 23.14
N TYR A 47 28.09 1.99 22.85
CA TYR A 47 27.69 2.35 21.47
C TYR A 47 27.89 3.82 21.12
N VAL A 48 27.45 4.75 21.98
CA VAL A 48 27.47 6.18 21.66
C VAL A 48 28.54 6.98 22.40
N GLN A 49 29.07 6.43 23.50
CA GLN A 49 30.20 6.98 24.27
C GLN A 49 30.02 8.46 24.65
N HIS A 50 28.80 8.90 24.92
CA HIS A 50 28.50 10.21 25.50
C HIS A 50 27.30 10.12 26.46
N PRO A 51 27.14 11.08 27.40
CA PRO A 51 26.02 11.07 28.33
C PRO A 51 24.67 11.17 27.61
N LEU A 52 23.77 10.23 27.88
CA LEU A 52 22.44 10.17 27.25
C LEU A 52 21.36 9.71 28.25
N ASN A 53 20.18 10.34 28.21
CA ASN A 53 18.97 9.74 28.79
C ASN A 53 18.54 8.58 27.88
N SER A 54 18.89 7.36 28.28
CA SER A 54 18.67 6.15 27.48
C SER A 54 17.37 5.42 27.83
N GLY A 55 16.52 6.00 28.68
CA GLY A 55 15.24 5.40 29.05
C GLY A 55 14.30 5.43 27.86
N ASP A 56 13.84 4.26 27.41
CA ASP A 56 12.93 4.17 26.26
C ASP A 56 11.59 3.50 26.58
N ASP A 57 11.54 2.62 27.58
CA ASP A 57 10.30 1.95 27.99
C ASP A 57 9.65 2.70 29.14
N PHE A 58 8.37 3.03 29.02
CA PHE A 58 7.66 3.67 30.13
C PHE A 58 6.16 3.47 30.12
N ALA A 59 5.58 3.79 31.28
CA ALA A 59 4.15 3.87 31.49
C ALA A 59 3.82 5.11 32.32
N GLY A 60 2.74 5.78 31.96
CA GLY A 60 2.38 7.05 32.56
C GLY A 60 1.03 7.56 32.10
N VAL A 61 0.79 8.84 32.34
CA VAL A 61 -0.46 9.50 31.97
C VAL A 61 -0.19 10.50 30.86
N VAL A 62 -0.98 10.47 29.79
CA VAL A 62 -0.86 11.46 28.71
C VAL A 62 -1.09 12.86 29.29
N GLU A 63 -0.11 13.73 29.12
CA GLU A 63 -0.17 15.14 29.52
C GLU A 63 -0.66 16.00 28.36
N GLN A 64 -0.11 15.77 27.17
CA GLN A 64 -0.42 16.52 25.96
C GLN A 64 -0.29 15.63 24.72
N VAL A 65 -1.04 15.94 23.67
CA VAL A 65 -0.93 15.30 22.36
C VAL A 65 -0.55 16.32 21.30
N GLY A 66 0.26 15.91 20.34
CA GLY A 66 0.63 16.73 19.19
C GLY A 66 -0.41 16.69 18.07
N GLU A 67 -0.19 17.50 17.04
CA GLU A 67 -1.07 17.60 15.87
C GLU A 67 -1.22 16.24 15.17
N GLY A 68 -2.44 15.88 14.75
CA GLY A 68 -2.71 14.65 14.02
C GLY A 68 -2.76 13.37 14.87
N VAL A 69 -2.66 13.47 16.20
CA VAL A 69 -2.93 12.36 17.13
C VAL A 69 -4.39 12.39 17.55
N PHE A 70 -5.13 11.32 17.29
CA PHE A 70 -6.58 11.25 17.57
C PHE A 70 -6.94 10.10 18.51
N GLU A 71 -6.05 9.13 18.67
CA GLU A 71 -6.23 7.88 19.41
C GLU A 71 -6.02 8.05 20.93
N PHE A 72 -5.41 9.17 21.34
CA PHE A 72 -5.07 9.47 22.74
C PHE A 72 -5.54 10.86 23.12
N LYS A 73 -5.86 11.05 24.40
CA LYS A 73 -6.17 12.35 25.00
C LYS A 73 -5.48 12.55 26.35
N PRO A 74 -5.28 13.80 26.79
CA PRO A 74 -4.80 14.08 28.14
C PRO A 74 -5.62 13.34 29.21
N GLY A 75 -4.92 12.74 30.17
CA GLY A 75 -5.50 11.91 31.23
C GLY A 75 -5.51 10.40 30.94
N ASP A 76 -5.27 9.98 29.71
CA ASP A 76 -5.21 8.55 29.38
C ASP A 76 -4.03 7.85 30.05
N ARG A 77 -4.25 6.63 30.54
CA ARG A 77 -3.20 5.75 31.08
C ARG A 77 -2.56 5.02 29.91
N VAL A 78 -1.29 5.28 29.64
CA VAL A 78 -0.57 4.71 28.49
C VAL A 78 0.76 4.08 28.88
N ALA A 79 1.18 3.10 28.10
CA ALA A 79 2.57 2.65 28.05
C ALA A 79 3.09 2.83 26.63
N ALA A 80 4.39 3.11 26.52
CA ALA A 80 4.97 3.48 25.25
C ALA A 80 6.45 3.15 25.16
N LEU A 81 6.92 3.09 23.92
CA LEU A 81 8.33 3.07 23.57
C LEU A 81 8.73 4.44 22.99
N HIS A 82 9.62 5.15 23.68
CA HIS A 82 10.27 6.37 23.16
C HIS A 82 11.24 6.02 22.02
N GLN A 83 11.48 7.01 21.14
CA GLN A 83 12.39 6.83 20.02
C GLN A 83 13.85 6.79 20.49
N ILE A 84 14.43 5.60 20.41
CA ILE A 84 15.79 5.30 20.87
C ILE A 84 16.83 6.29 20.30
N GLY A 85 17.62 6.85 21.21
CA GLY A 85 18.72 7.77 20.87
C GLY A 85 18.30 9.22 20.61
N THR A 86 17.02 9.55 20.77
CA THR A 86 16.53 10.95 20.67
C THR A 86 16.34 11.58 22.06
N PRO A 87 16.25 12.92 22.15
CA PRO A 87 15.92 13.60 23.40
C PRO A 87 14.47 13.34 23.84
N GLY A 88 14.21 13.41 25.15
CA GLY A 88 12.86 13.20 25.71
C GLY A 88 12.59 11.76 26.18
N GLY A 89 13.65 11.03 26.51
CA GLY A 89 13.58 9.67 27.05
C GLY A 89 12.96 9.58 28.45
N SER A 90 12.59 8.37 28.84
CA SER A 90 11.76 8.09 30.02
C SER A 90 12.46 8.09 31.36
N PHE A 91 13.79 8.22 31.42
CA PHE A 91 14.45 8.54 32.68
C PHE A 91 14.28 10.04 33.00
N ALA A 92 13.04 10.50 32.99
CA ALA A 92 12.65 11.89 33.22
C ALA A 92 11.22 11.94 33.78
N GLU A 93 10.81 13.09 34.30
CA GLU A 93 9.44 13.30 34.80
C GLU A 93 8.40 13.28 33.65
N TYR A 94 8.81 13.66 32.44
CA TYR A 94 8.00 13.59 31.22
C TYR A 94 8.81 13.01 30.06
N ALA A 95 8.15 12.22 29.21
CA ALA A 95 8.75 11.59 28.04
C ALA A 95 7.90 11.82 26.80
N ILE A 96 8.56 11.84 25.64
CA ILE A 96 7.91 11.89 24.33
C ILE A 96 7.82 10.47 23.77
N SER A 97 6.70 10.12 23.13
CA SER A 97 6.65 8.94 22.28
C SER A 97 5.82 9.19 21.03
N PRO A 98 6.17 8.55 19.89
CA PRO A 98 5.25 8.46 18.77
C PRO A 98 3.92 7.83 19.20
N ALA A 99 2.81 8.34 18.68
CA ALA A 99 1.49 7.73 18.90
C ALA A 99 1.48 6.25 18.44
N ALA A 100 2.20 5.94 17.37
CA ALA A 100 2.32 4.58 16.82
C ALA A 100 3.03 3.56 17.73
N THR A 101 3.79 4.02 18.72
CA THR A 101 4.48 3.15 19.70
C THR A 101 3.87 3.29 21.11
N THR A 102 2.70 3.90 21.22
CA THR A 102 1.96 4.13 22.46
C THR A 102 0.71 3.25 22.48
N PHE A 103 0.34 2.71 23.64
CA PHE A 103 -0.89 1.93 23.80
C PHE A 103 -1.57 2.20 25.15
N LEU A 104 -2.90 2.11 25.17
CA LEU A 104 -3.71 2.27 26.38
C LEU A 104 -3.49 1.12 27.36
N ILE A 105 -3.41 1.46 28.64
CA ILE A 105 -3.29 0.51 29.74
C ILE A 105 -4.69 0.18 30.26
N PRO A 106 -5.14 -1.09 30.22
CA PRO A 106 -6.40 -1.50 30.83
C PRO A 106 -6.42 -1.18 32.32
N GLU A 107 -7.58 -0.83 32.89
CA GLU A 107 -7.70 -0.38 34.28
C GLU A 107 -7.04 -1.33 35.29
N LYS A 108 -7.19 -2.64 35.06
CA LYS A 108 -6.68 -3.74 35.90
C LYS A 108 -5.16 -3.98 35.79
N VAL A 109 -4.48 -3.35 34.83
CA VAL A 109 -3.03 -3.46 34.64
C VAL A 109 -2.35 -2.26 35.29
N SER A 110 -1.37 -2.52 36.17
CA SER A 110 -0.60 -1.43 36.79
C SER A 110 0.41 -0.83 35.80
N PHE A 111 0.78 0.44 36.00
CA PHE A 111 1.83 1.09 35.19
C PHE A 111 3.13 0.27 35.19
N ALA A 112 3.51 -0.30 36.33
CA ALA A 112 4.71 -1.14 36.43
C ALA A 112 4.64 -2.38 35.53
N LYS A 113 3.49 -3.08 35.46
CA LYS A 113 3.33 -4.22 34.55
C LYS A 113 3.28 -3.79 33.08
N ALA A 114 2.73 -2.61 32.80
CA ALA A 114 2.64 -2.10 31.43
C ALA A 114 4.02 -1.66 30.91
N ALA A 115 4.86 -1.04 31.74
CA ALA A 115 6.19 -0.57 31.38
C ALA A 115 7.16 -1.70 30.98
N THR A 116 6.87 -2.97 31.31
CA THR A 116 7.71 -4.11 30.91
C THR A 116 7.43 -4.64 29.50
N ILE A 117 6.43 -4.09 28.81
CA ILE A 117 5.93 -4.59 27.53
C ILE A 117 6.66 -3.99 26.32
N PRO A 118 6.87 -2.66 26.19
CA PRO A 118 7.09 -2.03 24.89
C PRO A 118 8.30 -2.59 24.13
N MET A 119 9.53 -2.45 24.64
CA MET A 119 10.74 -2.96 23.98
C MET A 119 10.71 -4.47 23.77
N ALA A 120 10.45 -5.24 24.83
CA ALA A 120 10.55 -6.70 24.78
C ALA A 120 9.53 -7.33 23.83
N CYS A 121 8.29 -6.82 23.82
CA CYS A 121 7.25 -7.25 22.90
C CYS A 121 7.57 -6.83 21.46
N LEU A 122 8.05 -5.60 21.26
CA LEU A 122 8.43 -5.11 19.93
C LEU A 122 9.55 -5.94 19.32
N VAL A 123 10.63 -6.20 20.07
CA VAL A 123 11.78 -7.01 19.60
C VAL A 123 11.35 -8.45 19.30
N ALA A 124 10.53 -9.06 20.16
CA ALA A 124 9.98 -10.39 19.89
C ALA A 124 9.11 -10.40 18.62
N SER A 125 8.28 -9.37 18.42
CA SER A 125 7.42 -9.24 17.24
C SER A 125 8.23 -9.05 15.95
N PHE A 126 9.28 -8.21 15.98
CA PHE A 126 10.21 -8.08 14.84
C PHE A 126 10.90 -9.39 14.52
N GLY A 127 11.43 -10.08 15.54
CA GLY A 127 12.09 -11.38 15.36
C GLY A 127 11.18 -12.42 14.70
N LEU A 128 9.94 -12.55 15.20
CA LEU A 128 8.99 -13.55 14.68
C LEU A 128 8.40 -13.16 13.32
N TYR A 129 7.94 -11.92 13.14
CA TYR A 129 7.08 -11.55 12.02
C TYR A 129 7.82 -10.84 10.90
N ASP A 130 8.77 -9.98 11.21
CA ASP A 130 9.55 -9.30 10.17
C ASP A 130 10.75 -10.14 9.74
N VAL A 131 11.52 -10.67 10.70
CA VAL A 131 12.73 -11.43 10.42
C VAL A 131 12.41 -12.86 10.01
N LEU A 132 11.65 -13.62 10.81
CA LEU A 132 11.29 -15.01 10.49
C LEU A 132 10.09 -15.13 9.55
N ARG A 133 9.38 -14.03 9.25
CA ARG A 133 8.20 -14.00 8.36
C ARG A 133 7.12 -15.01 8.79
N LEU A 134 6.98 -15.23 10.10
CA LEU A 134 5.92 -16.06 10.65
C LEU A 134 4.57 -15.31 10.59
N PRO A 135 3.43 -16.01 10.60
CA PRO A 135 2.12 -15.39 10.57
C PRO A 135 1.86 -14.57 11.83
N THR A 136 1.30 -13.40 11.64
CA THR A 136 0.84 -12.54 12.73
C THR A 136 -0.50 -13.02 13.29
N PRO A 137 -0.78 -12.80 14.59
CA PRO A 137 -1.95 -13.38 15.25
C PRO A 137 -3.30 -12.83 14.77
N TRP A 138 -3.31 -11.69 14.07
CA TRP A 138 -4.51 -11.05 13.54
C TRP A 138 -4.83 -11.38 12.06
N PHE A 139 -4.02 -12.22 11.38
CA PHE A 139 -4.18 -12.53 9.94
C PHE A 139 -4.34 -14.03 9.60
N SER A 140 -4.44 -14.95 10.57
CA SER A 140 -4.42 -16.40 10.26
C SER A 140 -5.60 -17.22 10.81
N PRO A 141 -6.52 -17.69 9.94
CA PRO A 141 -7.40 -18.83 10.19
C PRO A 141 -6.76 -20.16 9.73
N GLY A 142 -5.55 -20.45 10.20
CA GLY A 142 -4.85 -21.70 9.87
C GLY A 142 -3.65 -21.96 10.78
N SER A 143 -3.53 -23.20 11.29
CA SER A 143 -2.40 -23.64 12.12
C SER A 143 -1.17 -23.85 11.23
N LEU A 144 -0.09 -23.09 11.48
CA LEU A 144 1.23 -23.53 11.03
C LEU A 144 1.66 -24.66 11.96
N SER A 145 1.52 -25.90 11.51
CA SER A 145 2.01 -27.09 12.20
C SER A 145 3.53 -27.26 12.06
N ASN A 146 4.32 -26.18 12.09
CA ASN A 146 5.77 -26.25 11.98
C ASN A 146 6.41 -25.85 13.32
N PRO A 147 7.35 -26.63 13.86
CA PRO A 147 7.95 -26.31 15.14
C PRO A 147 8.78 -25.01 15.08
N LEU A 148 8.69 -24.21 16.15
CA LEU A 148 9.51 -23.02 16.37
C LEU A 148 10.48 -23.27 17.53
N VAL A 149 11.76 -23.02 17.31
CA VAL A 149 12.78 -23.15 18.37
C VAL A 149 13.14 -21.78 18.95
N ILE A 150 13.05 -21.60 20.27
CA ILE A 150 13.39 -20.34 20.95
C ILE A 150 14.53 -20.60 21.96
N HIS A 151 15.71 -20.03 21.70
CA HIS A 151 16.77 -19.95 22.70
C HIS A 151 16.53 -18.80 23.66
N GLY A 152 16.79 -19.03 24.94
CA GLY A 152 16.66 -17.98 25.95
C GLY A 152 15.23 -17.67 26.36
N ALA A 153 14.35 -18.68 26.45
CA ALA A 153 12.93 -18.44 26.75
C ALA A 153 12.66 -17.73 28.09
N GLY A 154 13.59 -17.80 29.03
CA GLY A 154 13.51 -17.07 30.30
C GLY A 154 13.75 -15.56 30.21
N THR A 155 14.21 -15.04 29.07
CA THR A 155 14.38 -13.59 28.88
C THR A 155 13.03 -12.94 28.63
N ALA A 156 12.94 -11.61 28.82
CA ALA A 156 11.73 -10.86 28.54
C ALA A 156 11.28 -11.07 27.08
N ILE A 157 12.24 -11.02 26.14
CA ILE A 157 11.99 -11.26 24.71
C ILE A 157 11.54 -12.69 24.46
N GLY A 158 12.23 -13.70 25.01
CA GLY A 158 11.87 -15.11 24.85
C GLY A 158 10.47 -15.43 25.38
N THR A 159 10.09 -14.84 26.51
CA THR A 159 8.75 -14.96 27.10
C THR A 159 7.67 -14.32 26.22
N PHE A 160 7.92 -13.12 25.65
CA PHE A 160 6.99 -12.52 24.69
C PHE A 160 6.92 -13.31 23.39
N ALA A 161 8.04 -13.85 22.90
CA ALA A 161 8.07 -14.68 21.71
C ALA A 161 7.22 -15.94 21.86
N ILE A 162 7.24 -16.61 23.02
CA ILE A 162 6.33 -17.74 23.30
C ILE A 162 4.86 -17.30 23.23
N LYS A 163 4.51 -16.18 23.89
CA LYS A 163 3.13 -15.67 23.93
C LYS A 163 2.62 -15.31 22.53
N LEU A 164 3.46 -14.63 21.74
CA LEU A 164 3.17 -14.22 20.38
C LEU A 164 3.06 -15.42 19.43
N ALA A 165 3.98 -16.39 19.53
CA ALA A 165 3.91 -17.63 18.76
C ALA A 165 2.61 -18.41 19.05
N LYS A 166 2.19 -18.49 20.31
CA LYS A 166 0.90 -19.10 20.70
C LYS A 166 -0.29 -18.34 20.13
N ALA A 167 -0.29 -17.01 20.20
CA ALA A 167 -1.34 -16.19 19.62
C ALA A 167 -1.42 -16.37 18.09
N SER A 168 -0.27 -16.59 17.45
CA SER A 168 -0.15 -16.92 16.03
C SER A 168 -0.46 -18.38 15.68
N ASN A 169 -0.91 -19.18 16.65
CA ASN A 169 -1.18 -20.61 16.50
C ASN A 169 0.02 -21.42 15.93
N ILE A 170 1.25 -21.00 16.29
CA ILE A 170 2.50 -21.68 15.89
C ILE A 170 2.80 -22.75 16.93
N ARG A 171 2.78 -24.00 16.50
CA ARG A 171 3.00 -25.18 17.34
C ARG A 171 3.79 -26.25 16.59
N PRO A 172 4.61 -27.04 17.30
CA PRO A 172 4.99 -26.91 18.71
C PRO A 172 6.06 -25.85 18.95
N ILE A 173 6.14 -25.35 20.20
CA ILE A 173 7.16 -24.40 20.64
C ILE A 173 8.20 -25.15 21.47
N ILE A 174 9.41 -25.22 20.93
CA ILE A 174 10.55 -25.89 21.58
C ILE A 174 11.46 -24.81 22.11
N VAL A 175 11.70 -24.82 23.41
CA VAL A 175 12.45 -23.74 24.05
C VAL A 175 13.65 -24.27 24.80
N THR A 176 14.66 -23.43 24.91
CA THR A 176 15.77 -23.70 25.84
C THR A 176 15.69 -22.75 27.03
N ALA A 177 15.86 -23.32 28.23
CA ALA A 177 15.84 -22.59 29.49
C ALA A 177 16.65 -23.32 30.56
N GLY A 178 17.40 -22.58 31.37
CA GLY A 178 18.17 -23.11 32.49
C GLY A 178 17.34 -23.04 33.78
N ASN A 179 17.77 -22.21 34.73
CA ASN A 179 17.06 -22.03 36.01
C ASN A 179 15.63 -21.51 35.84
N SER A 180 15.35 -20.72 34.79
CA SER A 180 14.04 -20.15 34.49
C SER A 180 13.02 -21.17 33.95
N ALA A 181 13.43 -22.44 33.74
CA ALA A 181 12.55 -23.47 33.21
C ALA A 181 11.26 -23.65 34.04
N LYS A 182 11.32 -23.43 35.36
CA LYS A 182 10.15 -23.49 36.25
C LYS A 182 9.16 -22.35 35.97
N ASP A 183 9.67 -21.16 35.68
CA ASP A 183 8.88 -19.93 35.52
C ASP A 183 8.16 -19.88 34.17
N ILE A 184 8.82 -20.39 33.11
CA ILE A 184 8.24 -20.44 31.76
C ILE A 184 7.35 -21.66 31.51
N ARG A 185 7.36 -22.66 32.41
CA ARG A 185 6.63 -23.92 32.23
C ARG A 185 5.14 -23.71 32.00
N GLY A 186 4.53 -22.75 32.71
CA GLY A 186 3.10 -22.42 32.57
C GLY A 186 2.74 -21.75 31.24
N LEU A 187 3.72 -21.32 30.45
CA LEU A 187 3.48 -20.74 29.13
C LEU A 187 3.40 -21.80 28.03
N LEU A 188 3.89 -23.01 28.29
CA LEU A 188 3.97 -24.10 27.32
C LEU A 188 2.86 -25.12 27.51
N ASP A 189 2.52 -25.81 26.42
CA ASP A 189 1.55 -26.89 26.36
C ASP A 189 2.22 -28.18 25.87
N PHE A 190 2.67 -28.99 26.84
CA PHE A 190 3.33 -30.28 26.57
C PHE A 190 2.40 -31.28 25.87
N GLY A 191 1.07 -31.14 25.99
CA GLY A 191 0.11 -31.98 25.29
C GLY A 191 0.08 -31.71 23.79
N GLN A 192 0.47 -30.50 23.37
CA GLN A 192 0.60 -30.09 21.97
C GLN A 192 2.03 -30.22 21.43
N GLY A 193 2.93 -30.90 22.16
CA GLY A 193 4.29 -31.17 21.72
C GLY A 193 5.31 -30.07 22.05
N ASP A 194 4.94 -29.05 22.84
CA ASP A 194 5.92 -28.08 23.35
C ASP A 194 6.96 -28.78 24.25
N ALA A 195 8.20 -28.28 24.25
CA ALA A 195 9.28 -28.89 25.01
C ALA A 195 10.21 -27.84 25.63
N ILE A 196 10.81 -28.18 26.78
CA ILE A 196 11.86 -27.39 27.43
C ILE A 196 13.14 -28.21 27.44
N ILE A 197 14.23 -27.58 27.00
CA ILE A 197 15.57 -28.17 26.93
C ILE A 197 16.51 -27.35 27.82
N ASP A 198 17.26 -28.04 28.68
CA ASP A 198 18.23 -27.37 29.55
C ASP A 198 19.50 -27.03 28.77
N TYR A 199 19.71 -25.73 28.50
CA TYR A 199 20.88 -25.27 27.73
C TYR A 199 22.21 -25.40 28.48
N ARG A 200 22.19 -25.73 29.79
CA ARG A 200 23.40 -25.87 30.63
C ARG A 200 24.11 -27.21 30.46
N GLN A 201 23.55 -28.10 29.64
CA GLN A 201 24.21 -29.32 29.21
C GLN A 201 25.26 -29.01 28.13
N SER A 202 26.03 -30.01 27.70
CA SER A 202 26.99 -29.79 26.61
C SER A 202 26.29 -29.40 25.30
N THR A 203 26.91 -28.55 24.49
CA THR A 203 26.42 -28.06 23.19
C THR A 203 25.85 -29.19 22.31
N LYS A 204 26.62 -30.29 22.16
CA LYS A 204 26.20 -31.49 21.42
C LYS A 204 24.91 -32.12 21.97
N ARG A 205 24.76 -32.12 23.30
CA ARG A 205 23.59 -32.69 23.97
C ARG A 205 22.37 -31.80 23.78
N VAL A 206 22.54 -30.48 23.86
CA VAL A 206 21.46 -29.50 23.59
C VAL A 206 20.96 -29.65 22.15
N VAL A 207 21.85 -29.73 21.17
CA VAL A 207 21.50 -29.97 19.75
C VAL A 207 20.69 -31.26 19.59
N ALA A 208 21.18 -32.36 20.17
CA ALA A 208 20.51 -33.67 20.10
C ALA A 208 19.13 -33.65 20.79
N ASP A 209 18.99 -32.96 21.92
CA ASP A 209 17.73 -32.85 22.64
C ASP A 209 16.71 -31.97 21.86
N ILE A 210 17.17 -30.91 21.18
CA ILE A 210 16.33 -30.10 20.27
C ILE A 210 15.83 -30.96 19.11
N GLN A 211 16.72 -31.68 18.44
CA GLN A 211 16.36 -32.59 17.34
C GLN A 211 15.40 -33.68 17.81
N SER A 212 15.63 -34.26 18.99
CA SER A 212 14.73 -35.26 19.57
C SER A 212 13.34 -34.69 19.86
N ALA A 213 13.24 -33.46 20.37
CA ALA A 213 11.97 -32.79 20.62
C ALA A 213 11.21 -32.53 19.31
N ILE A 214 11.90 -32.07 18.25
CA ILE A 214 11.33 -31.83 16.92
C ILE A 214 10.78 -33.14 16.32
N LEU A 215 11.54 -34.24 16.42
CA LEU A 215 11.11 -35.55 15.94
C LEU A 215 9.90 -36.08 16.72
N LYS A 216 9.90 -35.96 18.06
CA LYS A 216 8.80 -36.42 18.92
C LYS A 216 7.49 -35.65 18.68
N ALA A 217 7.59 -34.38 18.31
CA ALA A 217 6.44 -33.55 17.97
C ALA A 217 5.66 -34.07 16.73
N GLY A 218 6.32 -34.80 15.81
CA GLY A 218 5.67 -35.42 14.66
C GLY A 218 5.10 -34.43 13.62
N SER A 219 5.38 -33.13 13.75
CA SER A 219 4.80 -32.06 12.92
C SER A 219 5.65 -31.67 11.69
N GLY A 220 6.71 -32.42 11.38
CA GLY A 220 7.64 -32.11 10.29
C GLY A 220 8.89 -31.34 10.75
N PRO A 221 9.82 -31.00 9.83
CA PRO A 221 11.09 -30.37 10.20
C PRO A 221 10.88 -28.93 10.68
N ALA A 222 11.62 -28.55 11.74
CA ALA A 222 11.66 -27.16 12.18
C ALA A 222 12.62 -26.38 11.28
N TRP A 223 12.19 -25.22 10.79
CA TRP A 223 13.00 -24.37 9.90
C TRP A 223 13.16 -22.94 10.41
N CYS A 224 12.61 -22.62 11.58
CA CYS A 224 12.72 -21.30 12.23
C CYS A 224 13.27 -21.42 13.66
N GLY A 225 14.21 -20.53 13.99
CA GLY A 225 14.75 -20.35 15.34
C GLY A 225 14.83 -18.88 15.75
N LEU A 226 14.65 -18.59 17.03
CA LEU A 226 14.88 -17.26 17.62
C LEU A 226 15.89 -17.39 18.76
N ASP A 227 16.99 -16.64 18.69
CA ASP A 227 17.93 -16.44 19.78
C ASP A 227 17.58 -15.14 20.54
N ALA A 228 17.02 -15.30 21.73
CA ALA A 228 16.55 -14.20 22.59
C ALA A 228 17.48 -13.90 23.78
N ALA A 229 18.72 -14.42 23.82
CA ALA A 229 19.59 -14.33 25.01
C ALA A 229 21.09 -14.14 24.73
N THR A 230 21.52 -13.77 23.52
CA THR A 230 22.95 -13.66 23.18
C THR A 230 23.72 -12.65 24.07
N ASN A 231 24.87 -13.07 24.61
CA ASN A 231 25.74 -12.27 25.50
C ASN A 231 26.81 -11.45 24.74
N GLU A 232 27.48 -10.52 25.45
CA GLU A 232 28.41 -9.51 24.90
C GLU A 232 29.70 -10.05 24.28
N ASP A 233 30.15 -11.25 24.65
CA ASP A 233 31.34 -11.88 24.04
C ASP A 233 31.08 -12.38 22.60
N GLY A 234 29.88 -12.13 22.07
CA GLY A 234 29.51 -12.52 20.71
C GLY A 234 29.60 -14.02 20.49
N ALA A 235 29.51 -14.84 21.55
CA ALA A 235 29.64 -16.29 21.46
C ALA A 235 28.65 -16.81 20.39
N PRO A 236 29.14 -17.25 19.22
CA PRO A 236 28.32 -17.82 18.16
C PRO A 236 27.68 -19.16 18.57
N GLU A 237 27.87 -19.57 19.83
CA GLU A 237 27.60 -20.93 20.31
C GLU A 237 26.10 -21.24 20.28
N TYR A 238 25.21 -20.34 20.72
CA TYR A 238 23.77 -20.63 20.77
C TYR A 238 23.03 -20.40 19.46
N THR A 239 23.40 -19.37 18.69
CA THR A 239 22.92 -19.24 17.31
C THR A 239 23.43 -20.43 16.47
N GLY A 240 24.68 -20.86 16.67
CA GLY A 240 25.26 -22.06 16.06
C GLY A 240 24.53 -23.35 16.48
N ILE A 241 24.17 -23.50 17.76
CA ILE A 241 23.34 -24.60 18.27
C ILE A 241 21.99 -24.63 17.55
N LEU A 242 21.33 -23.49 17.36
CA LEU A 242 20.06 -23.43 16.63
C LEU A 242 20.24 -23.84 15.18
N ILE A 243 21.27 -23.33 14.50
CA ILE A 243 21.55 -23.68 13.10
C ILE A 243 21.87 -25.17 12.96
N GLU A 244 22.70 -25.72 13.83
CA GLU A 244 23.06 -27.15 13.84
C GLU A 244 21.83 -28.02 14.12
N ALA A 245 21.00 -27.65 15.10
CA ALA A 245 19.80 -28.40 15.45
C ALA A 245 18.72 -28.38 14.35
N LEU A 246 18.61 -27.28 13.61
CA LEU A 246 17.64 -27.12 12.51
C LEU A 246 18.16 -27.70 11.18
N GLY A 247 19.47 -27.59 10.91
CA GLY A 247 20.06 -27.87 9.59
C GLY A 247 20.32 -29.34 9.28
N THR A 248 20.41 -30.23 10.27
CA THR A 248 20.74 -31.66 10.07
C THR A 248 19.52 -32.58 9.96
N GLN A 249 18.32 -32.03 9.70
CA GLN A 249 17.07 -32.80 9.68
C GLN A 249 16.81 -33.47 8.33
N SER A 250 16.53 -34.77 8.35
CA SER A 250 16.16 -35.56 7.17
C SER A 250 14.82 -35.05 6.59
N GLY A 251 14.83 -34.55 5.34
CA GLY A 251 13.59 -34.13 4.64
C GLY A 251 13.47 -32.65 4.29
N LEU A 252 14.48 -31.82 4.58
CA LEU A 252 14.55 -30.44 4.09
C LEU A 252 14.78 -30.42 2.55
N ARG A 253 13.70 -30.54 1.76
CA ARG A 253 13.73 -30.35 0.30
C ARG A 253 13.96 -28.86 -0.02
N GLY A 254 15.21 -28.39 0.10
CA GLY A 254 15.64 -27.08 -0.39
C GLY A 254 15.33 -25.86 0.50
N ASN A 255 14.71 -26.02 1.67
CA ASN A 255 14.52 -24.93 2.64
C ASN A 255 15.71 -24.83 3.60
N ARG A 256 16.34 -23.65 3.69
CA ARG A 256 17.41 -23.37 4.66
C ARG A 256 16.82 -22.98 6.03
N PRO A 257 17.44 -23.37 7.15
CA PRO A 257 17.02 -22.92 8.46
C PRO A 257 17.22 -21.40 8.60
N ARG A 258 16.22 -20.73 9.18
CA ARG A 258 16.23 -19.28 9.42
C ARG A 258 16.32 -19.03 10.91
N VAL A 259 17.31 -18.25 11.34
CA VAL A 259 17.52 -17.91 12.74
C VAL A 259 17.53 -16.39 12.89
N ALA A 260 16.63 -15.88 13.73
CA ALA A 260 16.64 -14.49 14.16
C ALA A 260 17.46 -14.37 15.45
N THR A 261 18.33 -13.38 15.54
CA THR A 261 19.18 -13.16 16.73
C THR A 261 19.03 -11.74 17.25
N VAL A 262 18.91 -11.61 18.57
CA VAL A 262 18.91 -10.32 19.27
C VAL A 262 20.32 -10.03 19.79
N GLN A 263 21.11 -9.26 19.05
CA GLN A 263 22.49 -8.92 19.42
C GLN A 263 22.68 -7.42 19.67
N GLY A 264 23.40 -7.10 20.76
CA GLY A 264 24.00 -5.78 20.97
C GLY A 264 25.38 -5.72 20.30
N GLY A 265 25.61 -4.69 19.48
CA GLY A 265 26.71 -4.54 18.53
C GLY A 265 28.07 -5.17 18.89
N ALA A 266 28.46 -6.17 18.11
CA ALA A 266 29.83 -6.40 17.65
C ALA A 266 29.75 -7.18 16.32
N ARG A 267 30.57 -6.82 15.33
CA ARG A 267 30.73 -7.56 14.07
C ARG A 267 31.19 -9.00 14.39
N VAL A 268 30.36 -10.00 14.12
CA VAL A 268 30.83 -11.39 13.97
C VAL A 268 31.26 -11.56 12.53
N SER A 269 32.57 -11.45 12.28
CA SER A 269 33.21 -11.93 11.07
C SER A 269 33.60 -13.39 11.28
N GLY A 270 32.92 -14.33 10.62
CA GLY A 270 33.42 -15.71 10.45
C GLY A 270 32.38 -16.83 10.55
N LEU A 271 32.12 -17.47 9.40
CA LEU A 271 31.76 -18.89 9.17
C LEU A 271 30.48 -19.50 9.79
N VAL A 272 29.46 -19.74 8.94
CA VAL A 272 28.94 -21.04 8.41
C VAL A 272 27.45 -20.87 8.00
N ASP A 273 27.12 -21.35 6.79
CA ASP A 273 25.83 -21.39 6.06
C ASP A 273 24.50 -21.30 6.85
N GLY A 274 23.97 -20.08 7.04
CA GLY A 274 22.61 -19.79 7.51
C GLY A 274 22.25 -18.31 7.25
N ASP A 275 20.97 -17.99 7.01
CA ASP A 275 20.54 -16.59 6.85
C ASP A 275 20.46 -15.93 8.24
N TYR A 276 21.52 -15.25 8.67
CA TYR A 276 21.58 -14.46 9.90
C TYR A 276 20.97 -13.07 9.66
N ILE A 277 20.03 -12.63 10.50
CA ILE A 277 19.50 -11.26 10.47
C ILE A 277 19.52 -10.69 11.90
N ASN A 278 20.35 -9.67 12.10
CA ASN A 278 20.48 -8.96 13.37
C ASN A 278 19.29 -8.04 13.60
N VAL A 279 18.63 -8.18 14.75
CA VAL A 279 17.64 -7.19 15.22
C VAL A 279 18.38 -6.10 15.99
N MET A 280 18.82 -5.04 15.29
CA MET A 280 19.46 -3.87 15.92
C MET A 280 18.44 -2.73 16.09
N LEU A 281 18.40 -2.17 17.30
CA LEU A 281 17.57 -1.01 17.64
C LEU A 281 18.48 0.14 18.09
N ALA A 282 19.09 0.87 17.15
CA ALA A 282 19.53 2.27 17.32
C ALA A 282 20.00 2.90 15.98
N HIS A 283 19.41 4.06 15.68
CA HIS A 283 19.86 5.23 14.89
C HIS A 283 20.77 5.06 13.66
N THR A 284 20.19 5.48 12.52
CA THR A 284 20.89 6.09 11.39
C THR A 284 21.69 7.33 11.85
N GLY A 285 23.00 7.20 12.02
CA GLY A 285 23.88 8.32 12.38
C GLY A 285 25.36 8.01 12.17
N THR A 286 25.97 8.70 11.21
CA THR A 286 27.36 8.56 10.75
C THR A 286 28.45 8.81 11.80
N ARG A 287 29.55 8.03 11.80
CA ARG A 287 30.96 8.48 11.84
C ARG A 287 31.94 7.30 11.64
N GLY A 288 33.02 7.56 10.90
CA GLY A 288 33.79 6.53 10.18
C GLY A 288 35.21 6.22 10.68
N VAL A 289 35.88 5.29 9.99
CA VAL A 289 37.34 5.02 10.07
C VAL A 289 37.86 4.57 8.69
N LYS A 290 39.11 4.98 8.40
CA LYS A 290 39.86 5.01 7.13
C LYS A 290 40.49 3.68 6.67
N CYS A 291 41.03 3.75 5.43
CA CYS A 291 42.11 2.97 4.77
C CYS A 291 41.65 1.76 3.94
N LEU A 292 42.11 1.45 2.72
CA LEU A 292 43.15 1.95 1.79
C LEU A 292 42.69 1.63 0.35
N ALA A 293 43.01 2.49 -0.62
CA ALA A 293 42.70 2.30 -2.05
C ALA A 293 43.80 1.49 -2.78
N PRO A 294 43.49 0.68 -3.80
CA PRO A 294 44.46 0.27 -4.81
C PRO A 294 44.46 1.22 -6.02
N ALA A 295 45.65 1.36 -6.59
CA ALA A 295 46.05 2.34 -7.59
C ALA A 295 45.31 2.23 -8.93
N VAL A 296 44.90 3.39 -9.48
CA VAL A 296 44.57 3.55 -10.90
C VAL A 296 45.86 3.81 -11.67
N GLN A 297 46.18 2.91 -12.60
CA GLN A 297 47.26 3.10 -13.57
C GLN A 297 46.95 4.26 -14.51
N LYS A 298 47.95 5.13 -14.72
CA LYS A 298 47.96 6.16 -15.74
C LYS A 298 48.02 5.51 -17.13
N GLY A 299 47.03 5.80 -17.97
CA GLY A 299 47.09 5.58 -19.42
C GLY A 299 46.95 6.91 -20.15
N ASN A 300 48.06 7.39 -20.72
CA ASN A 300 48.10 8.51 -21.68
C ASN A 300 47.44 8.09 -23.01
N GLY A 301 46.68 8.98 -23.65
CA GLY A 301 46.20 8.72 -25.02
C GLY A 301 45.26 9.77 -25.62
N GLN A 302 45.82 10.89 -26.05
CA GLN A 302 45.44 11.77 -27.17
C GLN A 302 43.97 12.10 -27.49
N ARG A 303 43.70 13.42 -27.45
CA ARG A 303 42.57 14.12 -28.05
C ARG A 303 42.59 14.01 -29.59
N GLY A 304 41.47 13.63 -30.17
CA GLY A 304 41.10 13.92 -31.56
C GLY A 304 39.84 14.78 -31.57
N ALA A 305 39.93 15.98 -32.13
CA ALA A 305 38.82 16.91 -32.31
C ALA A 305 38.01 16.54 -33.56
N LEU A 306 36.68 16.60 -33.47
CA LEU A 306 35.80 16.86 -34.61
C LEU A 306 34.61 17.70 -34.13
N ASP A 307 34.42 18.77 -34.89
CA ASP A 307 33.58 19.94 -34.67
C ASP A 307 32.21 19.70 -35.34
N GLN A 308 31.11 19.91 -34.61
CA GLN A 308 29.80 20.25 -35.20
C GLN A 308 29.04 21.22 -34.30
N THR A 309 28.86 22.41 -34.86
CA THR A 309 28.24 23.61 -34.33
C THR A 309 26.71 23.52 -34.23
N GLN A 310 26.16 23.74 -33.04
CA GLN A 310 24.84 24.35 -32.82
C GLN A 310 24.92 25.33 -31.63
N PRO A 311 24.22 26.48 -31.64
CA PRO A 311 24.35 27.47 -30.58
C PRO A 311 23.61 26.99 -29.33
N SER A 312 24.35 26.43 -28.38
CA SER A 312 23.85 26.19 -27.03
C SER A 312 23.78 27.52 -26.29
N VAL A 313 22.57 27.95 -25.94
CA VAL A 313 22.38 28.92 -24.85
C VAL A 313 22.90 28.21 -23.58
N PRO A 314 23.87 28.77 -22.84
CA PRO A 314 24.46 28.08 -21.71
C PRO A 314 23.41 27.84 -20.61
N PRO A 315 23.45 26.70 -19.91
CA PRO A 315 22.62 26.51 -18.73
C PRO A 315 22.99 27.59 -17.70
N GLU A 316 21.99 28.27 -17.14
CA GLU A 316 22.21 29.26 -16.07
C GLU A 316 23.06 28.62 -14.97
N THR A 317 24.24 29.20 -14.75
CA THR A 317 25.16 28.70 -13.74
C THR A 317 24.84 29.37 -12.40
N ASN A 318 25.18 28.74 -11.28
CA ASN A 318 25.09 29.35 -9.94
C ASN A 318 25.73 30.75 -9.88
N THR A 319 26.65 31.04 -10.81
CA THR A 319 27.29 32.33 -11.04
C THR A 319 26.31 33.44 -11.46
N ASP A 320 25.26 33.13 -12.23
CA ASP A 320 24.23 34.12 -12.60
C ASP A 320 23.25 34.42 -11.44
N LEU A 321 23.03 33.44 -10.56
CA LEU A 321 22.30 33.60 -9.30
C LEU A 321 23.08 34.47 -8.31
N VAL A 322 24.38 34.24 -8.18
CA VAL A 322 25.28 35.08 -7.36
C VAL A 322 25.31 36.52 -7.88
N ARG A 323 25.42 36.72 -9.20
CA ARG A 323 25.44 38.06 -9.80
C ARG A 323 24.13 38.84 -9.58
N ARG A 324 22.99 38.14 -9.52
CA ARG A 324 21.69 38.73 -9.18
C ARG A 324 21.56 39.05 -7.69
N LEU A 325 22.09 38.19 -6.80
CA LEU A 325 22.17 38.45 -5.36
C LEU A 325 23.08 39.65 -5.03
N GLU A 326 24.22 39.77 -5.71
CA GLU A 326 25.11 40.93 -5.59
C GLU A 326 24.42 42.23 -6.08
N SER A 327 23.62 42.16 -7.14
CA SER A 327 22.79 43.29 -7.58
C SER A 327 21.69 43.64 -6.57
N LEU A 328 21.15 42.63 -5.87
CA LEU A 328 20.12 42.78 -4.85
C LEU A 328 20.69 43.41 -3.57
N GLU A 329 21.89 43.01 -3.18
CA GLU A 329 22.67 43.62 -2.09
C GLU A 329 23.02 45.08 -2.44
N ALA A 330 23.43 45.36 -3.67
CA ALA A 330 23.72 46.72 -4.13
C ALA A 330 22.47 47.62 -4.14
N LEU A 331 21.30 47.10 -4.55
CA LEU A 331 20.03 47.84 -4.54
C LEU A 331 19.48 48.06 -3.12
N LEU A 332 19.64 47.09 -2.22
CA LEU A 332 19.31 47.24 -0.81
C LEU A 332 20.25 48.24 -0.13
N ALA A 333 21.56 48.15 -0.38
CA ALA A 333 22.54 49.11 0.12
C ALA A 333 22.27 50.54 -0.39
N ALA A 334 21.89 50.70 -1.67
CA ALA A 334 21.51 51.98 -2.26
C ALA A 334 20.19 52.56 -1.70
N LYS A 335 19.25 51.72 -1.28
CA LYS A 335 18.00 52.16 -0.62
C LYS A 335 18.18 52.44 0.87
N ILE A 336 18.99 51.65 1.56
CA ILE A 336 19.32 51.83 2.99
C ILE A 336 20.17 53.09 3.21
N SER A 337 21.04 53.45 2.25
CA SER A 337 21.84 54.68 2.30
C SER A 337 21.04 55.95 1.99
N ASN A 338 19.96 55.87 1.19
CA ASN A 338 19.13 57.03 0.82
C ASN A 338 17.85 57.23 1.67
N SER A 339 17.51 56.30 2.55
CA SER A 339 16.32 56.45 3.41
C SER A 339 16.60 55.91 4.81
N GLY A 340 16.67 56.83 5.77
CA GLY A 340 16.86 56.51 7.18
C GLY A 340 15.82 55.50 7.67
N ALA A 341 16.22 54.65 8.62
CA ALA A 341 15.54 53.45 9.15
C ALA A 341 14.06 53.60 9.57
N SER A 342 13.48 54.80 9.52
CA SER A 342 12.07 55.08 9.81
C SER A 342 11.10 54.68 8.68
N GLN A 343 11.54 54.66 7.41
CA GLN A 343 10.64 54.35 6.28
C GLN A 343 10.42 52.85 6.01
N LEU A 344 11.27 51.95 6.54
CA LEU A 344 11.07 50.50 6.42
C LEU A 344 9.80 50.01 7.14
N ARG A 345 9.34 50.71 8.19
CA ARG A 345 8.01 50.44 8.82
C ARG A 345 6.83 50.88 7.95
N CYS A 346 7.02 51.83 7.04
CA CYS A 346 5.98 52.32 6.13
C CYS A 346 5.69 51.31 5.00
N LEU A 347 6.70 50.62 4.50
CA LEU A 347 6.54 49.60 3.45
C LEU A 347 5.76 48.36 3.92
N VAL A 348 5.92 47.96 5.18
CA VAL A 348 5.15 46.85 5.78
C VAL A 348 3.68 47.22 6.03
N THR A 349 3.41 48.52 6.24
CA THR A 349 2.04 49.02 6.41
C THR A 349 1.33 49.23 5.07
N ASP A 350 2.02 49.65 4.02
CA ASP A 350 1.46 49.75 2.66
C ASP A 350 1.15 48.38 2.01
N ALA A 351 1.91 47.33 2.34
CA ALA A 351 1.60 45.97 1.91
C ALA A 351 0.27 45.42 2.49
N ARG A 352 -0.15 45.92 3.67
CA ARG A 352 -1.49 45.64 4.23
C ARG A 352 -2.60 46.46 3.57
N ALA A 353 -2.27 47.49 2.79
CA ALA A 353 -3.22 48.39 2.13
C ALA A 353 -3.51 48.03 0.65
N GLY A 354 -2.99 46.90 0.14
CA GLY A 354 -3.39 46.34 -1.16
C GLY A 354 -2.98 47.15 -2.40
N ARG A 355 -1.92 47.96 -2.35
CA ARG A 355 -1.34 48.58 -3.56
C ARG A 355 -0.39 47.62 -4.26
N ALA A 356 -0.49 47.53 -5.59
CA ALA A 356 0.29 46.64 -6.44
C ALA A 356 1.81 46.84 -6.22
N SER A 357 2.46 45.79 -5.75
CA SER A 357 3.91 45.71 -5.60
C SER A 357 4.60 45.87 -6.97
N SER A 358 5.71 46.59 -7.04
CA SER A 358 6.56 46.62 -8.25
C SER A 358 6.89 45.18 -8.71
N PRO A 359 6.85 44.87 -10.02
CA PRO A 359 7.17 43.54 -10.55
C PRO A 359 8.50 43.01 -9.98
N ASP A 360 9.49 43.88 -9.82
CA ASP A 360 10.82 43.55 -9.30
C ASP A 360 10.78 42.97 -7.89
N ILE A 361 9.87 43.43 -7.01
CA ILE A 361 9.75 42.94 -5.63
C ILE A 361 9.13 41.54 -5.58
N LEU A 362 8.17 41.27 -6.47
CA LEU A 362 7.59 39.93 -6.61
C LEU A 362 8.61 38.93 -7.16
N TYR A 363 9.49 39.36 -8.08
CA TYR A 363 10.61 38.54 -8.55
C TYR A 363 11.61 38.24 -7.43
N MET A 364 11.94 39.23 -6.60
CA MET A 364 12.86 39.03 -5.46
C MET A 364 12.30 38.10 -4.37
N LEU A 365 11.00 38.17 -4.09
CA LEU A 365 10.32 37.25 -3.17
C LEU A 365 10.26 35.81 -3.72
N SER A 366 10.05 35.67 -5.03
CA SER A 366 10.12 34.39 -5.72
C SER A 366 11.52 33.77 -5.58
N ASP A 367 12.58 34.54 -5.84
CA ASP A 367 13.98 34.09 -5.73
C ASP A 367 14.36 33.69 -4.29
N ALA A 368 13.84 34.40 -3.29
CA ALA A 368 14.04 34.06 -1.88
C ALA A 368 13.33 32.75 -1.46
N LEU A 369 12.09 32.54 -1.93
CA LEU A 369 11.37 31.26 -1.72
C LEU A 369 12.05 30.10 -2.45
N ILE A 370 12.68 30.36 -3.60
CA ILE A 370 13.48 29.38 -4.33
C ILE A 370 14.74 29.02 -3.57
N LEU A 371 15.46 30.01 -3.02
CA LEU A 371 16.63 29.78 -2.17
C LEU A 371 16.27 29.03 -0.89
N GLU A 372 15.13 29.33 -0.27
CA GLU A 372 14.61 28.60 0.89
C GLU A 372 14.33 27.13 0.54
N ARG A 373 13.58 26.88 -0.55
CA ARG A 373 13.26 25.52 -1.00
C ARG A 373 14.50 24.76 -1.49
N GLN A 374 15.44 25.41 -2.17
CA GLN A 374 16.73 24.82 -2.56
C GLN A 374 17.63 24.59 -1.34
N SER A 375 17.57 25.42 -0.30
CA SER A 375 18.33 25.17 0.94
C SER A 375 17.78 23.97 1.74
N MET A 376 16.46 23.72 1.65
CA MET A 376 15.79 22.57 2.25
C MET A 376 15.86 21.29 1.39
N GLY A 377 15.94 21.43 0.07
CA GLY A 377 15.94 20.33 -0.91
C GLY A 377 17.25 20.08 -1.66
N SER A 378 18.30 20.88 -1.42
CA SER A 378 19.60 20.68 -2.07
C SER A 378 20.18 19.33 -1.64
N LYS A 379 20.18 18.37 -2.57
CA LYS A 379 21.19 17.31 -2.62
C LYS A 379 22.53 18.01 -2.52
N ALA A 380 23.15 18.01 -1.33
CA ALA A 380 24.51 18.49 -1.14
C ALA A 380 25.33 17.93 -2.29
N LYS A 381 25.89 18.82 -3.12
CA LYS A 381 26.67 18.51 -4.33
C LYS A 381 27.26 17.11 -4.24
N GLU A 382 26.87 16.24 -5.17
CA GLU A 382 27.44 14.92 -5.46
C GLU A 382 28.91 14.80 -5.02
N SER A 383 29.13 14.47 -3.75
CA SER A 383 30.45 14.45 -3.14
C SER A 383 30.60 13.15 -2.39
N LEU A 384 31.36 12.20 -2.97
CA LEU A 384 31.94 11.00 -2.35
C LEU A 384 30.97 9.97 -1.72
N ILE A 385 29.87 10.41 -1.09
CA ILE A 385 28.80 9.68 -0.43
C ILE A 385 28.10 8.73 -1.42
N GLN A 386 27.81 9.16 -2.65
CA GLN A 386 27.17 8.28 -3.65
C GLN A 386 28.07 7.15 -4.16
N ARG A 387 29.40 7.27 -3.99
CA ARG A 387 30.34 6.14 -4.21
C ARG A 387 30.43 5.19 -3.01
N PHE A 388 30.02 5.63 -1.82
CA PHE A 388 29.99 4.81 -0.60
C PHE A 388 28.62 4.14 -0.38
N PHE A 389 27.54 4.71 -0.92
CA PHE A 389 26.15 4.28 -0.72
C PHE A 389 25.44 3.82 -1.99
N SER A 390 26.14 3.62 -3.12
CA SER A 390 25.51 2.96 -4.27
C SER A 390 24.95 1.62 -3.80
N ALA A 391 23.62 1.50 -3.75
CA ALA A 391 22.97 0.23 -3.51
C ALA A 391 23.59 -0.81 -4.45
N LEU A 392 23.81 -2.04 -3.96
CA LEU A 392 24.28 -3.14 -4.82
C LEU A 392 23.49 -3.10 -6.14
N PRO A 393 24.18 -3.03 -7.30
CA PRO A 393 23.51 -2.79 -8.57
C PRO A 393 22.50 -3.89 -8.84
N ILE A 394 21.25 -3.56 -9.12
CA ILE A 394 20.31 -4.56 -9.62
C ILE A 394 20.84 -5.03 -10.98
N LEU A 395 21.02 -6.33 -11.12
CA LEU A 395 21.35 -6.96 -12.39
C LEU A 395 20.07 -7.21 -13.17
N PHE A 396 20.14 -6.96 -14.47
CA PHE A 396 19.03 -7.22 -15.38
C PHE A 396 19.47 -8.26 -16.40
N GLY A 397 18.59 -9.22 -16.66
CA GLY A 397 18.81 -10.25 -17.65
C GLY A 397 17.53 -10.57 -18.40
N THR A 398 17.64 -11.38 -19.46
CA THR A 398 16.50 -11.82 -20.25
C THR A 398 16.39 -13.33 -20.28
N ALA A 399 15.17 -13.86 -20.24
CA ALA A 399 14.89 -15.29 -20.39
C ALA A 399 13.55 -15.50 -21.11
N GLN A 400 13.31 -16.70 -21.63
CA GLN A 400 12.00 -17.06 -22.17
C GLN A 400 10.94 -16.94 -21.07
N ILE A 401 9.82 -16.30 -21.38
CA ILE A 401 8.78 -15.99 -20.40
C ILE A 401 8.26 -17.22 -19.63
N ARG A 402 8.21 -18.37 -20.29
CA ARG A 402 7.79 -19.65 -19.69
C ARG A 402 8.78 -20.20 -18.65
N LEU A 403 10.04 -19.78 -18.73
CA LEU A 403 11.09 -20.18 -17.80
C LEU A 403 11.19 -19.22 -16.60
N ILE A 404 10.57 -18.04 -16.70
CA ILE A 404 10.57 -17.04 -15.64
C ILE A 404 9.50 -17.40 -14.60
N THR A 405 9.89 -18.21 -13.62
CA THR A 405 9.02 -18.55 -12.48
C THR A 405 9.08 -17.50 -11.36
N LYS A 406 10.24 -16.87 -11.19
CA LYS A 406 10.49 -15.77 -10.25
C LYS A 406 11.26 -14.67 -10.98
N PRO A 407 10.60 -13.63 -11.51
CA PRO A 407 11.24 -12.57 -12.26
C PRO A 407 12.19 -11.74 -11.42
N SER A 408 12.06 -11.77 -10.09
CA SER A 408 12.92 -11.07 -9.16
C SER A 408 13.55 -12.08 -8.19
N SER A 409 14.87 -12.20 -8.21
CA SER A 409 15.63 -13.19 -7.44
C SER A 409 16.99 -12.62 -6.97
N PHE A 410 17.77 -13.39 -6.22
CA PHE A 410 19.13 -13.01 -5.84
C PHE A 410 20.12 -14.00 -6.47
N MET A 411 21.20 -13.50 -7.07
CA MET A 411 22.30 -14.29 -7.62
C MET A 411 23.60 -13.98 -6.89
N LEU A 412 24.49 -14.97 -6.75
CA LEU A 412 25.83 -14.77 -6.19
C LEU A 412 26.79 -14.30 -7.30
N GLN A 413 27.43 -13.16 -7.10
CA GLN A 413 28.41 -12.65 -8.07
C GLN A 413 29.83 -13.14 -7.74
N ASN A 414 30.50 -13.77 -8.71
CA ASN A 414 31.93 -14.10 -8.62
C ASN A 414 32.78 -12.86 -8.95
N ASN A 415 32.92 -11.93 -8.02
CA ASN A 415 33.86 -10.82 -8.14
C ASN A 415 35.14 -11.09 -7.32
N SER A 416 36.29 -10.64 -7.84
CA SER A 416 37.63 -10.87 -7.27
C SER A 416 37.86 -10.26 -5.87
N PHE A 417 36.96 -9.38 -5.41
CA PHE A 417 37.04 -8.72 -4.10
C PHE A 417 36.09 -9.30 -3.03
N ASN A 418 35.03 -10.02 -3.43
CA ASN A 418 34.08 -10.67 -2.50
C ASN A 418 33.26 -11.75 -3.25
N PRO A 419 33.68 -13.02 -3.26
CA PRO A 419 33.09 -14.04 -4.13
C PRO A 419 31.67 -14.54 -3.79
N HIS A 420 30.93 -13.92 -2.85
CA HIS A 420 29.64 -14.45 -2.36
C HIS A 420 28.58 -13.39 -1.99
N GLU A 421 28.66 -12.17 -2.50
CA GLU A 421 27.63 -11.15 -2.21
C GLU A 421 26.37 -11.41 -3.06
N PRO A 422 25.17 -11.57 -2.45
CA PRO A 422 23.93 -11.77 -3.19
C PRO A 422 23.49 -10.45 -3.83
N VAL A 423 23.48 -10.43 -5.16
CA VAL A 423 23.04 -9.30 -5.97
C VAL A 423 21.62 -9.56 -6.46
N LYS A 424 20.74 -8.57 -6.30
CA LYS A 424 19.37 -8.66 -6.81
C LYS A 424 19.40 -8.75 -8.33
N CYS A 425 18.76 -9.77 -8.89
CA CYS A 425 18.64 -9.99 -10.32
C CYS A 425 17.16 -9.96 -10.73
N VAL A 426 16.86 -9.16 -11.75
CA VAL A 426 15.54 -9.06 -12.35
C VAL A 426 15.60 -9.58 -13.78
N LEU A 427 14.83 -10.63 -14.06
CA LEU A 427 14.68 -11.24 -15.38
C LEU A 427 13.49 -10.65 -16.11
N LEU A 428 13.74 -10.18 -17.33
CA LEU A 428 12.73 -9.73 -18.28
C LEU A 428 12.47 -10.84 -19.32
N PRO A 429 11.26 -10.90 -19.93
CA PRO A 429 11.02 -11.74 -21.09
C PRO A 429 11.98 -11.43 -22.24
N LEU A 430 12.13 -12.33 -23.21
CA LEU A 430 12.87 -12.02 -24.43
C LEU A 430 12.25 -10.81 -25.14
N ARG A 431 13.07 -10.07 -25.91
CA ARG A 431 12.65 -8.84 -26.59
C ARG A 431 11.33 -8.98 -27.37
N GLU A 432 11.19 -10.06 -28.15
CA GLU A 432 9.98 -10.32 -28.94
C GLU A 432 8.77 -10.73 -28.07
N GLU A 433 9.00 -11.42 -26.95
CA GLU A 433 7.92 -11.77 -26.00
C GLU A 433 7.43 -10.52 -25.26
N ALA A 434 8.36 -9.65 -24.85
CA ALA A 434 8.04 -8.38 -24.21
C ALA A 434 7.29 -7.43 -25.15
N ARG A 435 7.65 -7.37 -26.43
CA ARG A 435 6.88 -6.60 -27.42
C ARG A 435 5.43 -7.06 -27.50
N GLN A 436 5.19 -8.38 -27.50
CA GLN A 436 3.82 -8.90 -27.50
C GLN A 436 3.04 -8.55 -26.23
N LEU A 437 3.68 -8.52 -25.06
CA LEU A 437 3.06 -8.05 -23.82
C LEU A 437 2.78 -6.54 -23.84
N ILE A 438 3.68 -5.73 -24.43
CA ILE A 438 3.49 -4.29 -24.59
C ILE A 438 2.35 -4.01 -25.56
N ASP A 439 2.31 -4.69 -26.71
CA ASP A 439 1.23 -4.57 -27.69
C ASP A 439 -0.10 -4.97 -27.06
N LYS A 440 -0.15 -6.08 -26.29
CA LYS A 440 -1.34 -6.45 -25.51
C LYS A 440 -1.83 -5.31 -24.61
N TYR A 441 -0.92 -4.69 -23.87
CA TYR A 441 -1.28 -3.59 -22.98
C TYR A 441 -1.77 -2.37 -23.76
N LEU A 442 -1.04 -1.95 -24.79
CA LEU A 442 -1.39 -0.78 -25.58
C LEU A 442 -2.72 -0.97 -26.30
N ASP A 443 -2.96 -2.16 -26.86
CA ASP A 443 -4.14 -2.42 -27.67
C ASP A 443 -5.42 -2.64 -26.86
N ASP A 444 -5.31 -3.29 -25.70
CA ASP A 444 -6.50 -3.79 -24.99
C ASP A 444 -6.70 -3.21 -23.59
N ILE A 445 -5.72 -2.48 -23.03
CA ILE A 445 -5.76 -2.05 -21.62
C ILE A 445 -5.50 -0.54 -21.47
N SER A 446 -4.57 0.01 -22.25
CA SER A 446 -4.07 1.38 -22.06
C SER A 446 -5.18 2.43 -22.11
N PHE A 447 -6.20 2.20 -22.96
CA PHE A 447 -7.35 3.08 -23.13
C PHE A 447 -8.22 3.23 -21.86
N ILE A 448 -8.07 2.36 -20.86
CA ILE A 448 -8.75 2.48 -19.56
C ILE A 448 -7.95 3.40 -18.62
N HIS A 449 -6.62 3.30 -18.64
CA HIS A 449 -5.69 3.93 -17.71
C HIS A 449 -4.65 4.77 -18.45
N GLN A 450 -5.10 5.64 -19.37
CA GLN A 450 -4.30 6.34 -20.38
C GLN A 450 -3.20 7.26 -19.80
N VAL A 451 -2.17 6.67 -19.16
CA VAL A 451 -1.00 7.33 -18.57
C VAL A 451 0.25 7.20 -19.44
N THR A 452 0.22 6.31 -20.44
CA THR A 452 1.34 6.03 -21.34
C THR A 452 1.16 6.73 -22.69
N HIS A 453 2.26 6.84 -23.43
CA HIS A 453 2.27 7.21 -24.84
C HIS A 453 2.86 6.04 -25.66
N ALA A 454 2.07 5.48 -26.58
CA ALA A 454 2.38 4.20 -27.24
C ALA A 454 3.78 4.16 -27.87
N ARG A 455 4.12 5.21 -28.64
CA ARG A 455 5.42 5.30 -29.33
C ARG A 455 6.59 5.44 -28.35
N SER A 456 6.43 6.23 -27.29
CA SER A 456 7.48 6.41 -26.28
C SER A 456 7.77 5.10 -25.55
N VAL A 457 6.74 4.35 -25.15
CA VAL A 457 6.91 3.07 -24.45
C VAL A 457 7.68 2.07 -25.33
N LYS A 458 7.31 1.94 -26.61
CA LYS A 458 8.00 1.03 -27.54
C LYS A 458 9.47 1.41 -27.74
N LEU A 459 9.75 2.69 -27.95
CA LEU A 459 11.11 3.20 -28.15
C LEU A 459 11.97 2.99 -26.90
N ARG A 460 11.45 3.34 -25.72
CA ARG A 460 12.15 3.13 -24.43
C ARG A 460 12.39 1.64 -24.13
N ALA A 461 11.45 0.77 -24.49
CA ALA A 461 11.65 -0.67 -24.37
C ALA A 461 12.83 -1.14 -25.23
N ASP A 462 12.87 -0.75 -26.51
CA ASP A 462 13.96 -1.11 -27.42
C ASP A 462 15.33 -0.59 -26.92
N GLU A 463 15.38 0.60 -26.32
CA GLU A 463 16.57 1.15 -25.67
C GLU A 463 17.05 0.26 -24.50
N VAL A 464 16.14 -0.13 -23.60
CA VAL A 464 16.43 -1.02 -22.47
C VAL A 464 16.99 -2.35 -22.94
N TYR A 465 16.33 -2.99 -23.90
CA TYR A 465 16.79 -4.29 -24.41
C TYR A 465 18.13 -4.17 -25.14
N SER A 466 18.37 -3.08 -25.87
CA SER A 466 19.64 -2.86 -26.56
C SER A 466 20.79 -2.58 -25.59
N ALA A 467 20.51 -1.92 -24.46
CA ALA A 467 21.48 -1.76 -23.38
C ALA A 467 21.84 -3.10 -22.73
N ILE A 468 20.84 -3.95 -22.44
CA ILE A 468 21.06 -5.29 -21.88
C ILE A 468 21.91 -6.16 -22.83
N ASP A 469 21.56 -6.19 -24.11
CA ASP A 469 22.28 -6.98 -25.11
C ASP A 469 23.74 -6.51 -25.29
N SER A 470 23.98 -5.21 -25.10
CA SER A 470 25.32 -4.60 -25.19
C SER A 470 26.11 -4.62 -23.88
N GLY A 471 25.55 -5.20 -22.80
CA GLY A 471 26.17 -5.23 -21.47
C GLY A 471 26.27 -3.86 -20.79
N GLN A 472 25.46 -2.88 -21.21
CA GLN A 472 25.36 -1.55 -20.61
C GLN A 472 24.29 -1.53 -19.52
N CYS A 473 24.35 -0.55 -18.61
CA CYS A 473 23.32 -0.36 -17.60
C CYS A 473 22.02 0.17 -18.24
N PRO A 474 20.90 -0.58 -18.19
CA PRO A 474 19.63 -0.12 -18.73
C PRO A 474 18.96 0.92 -17.82
N SER A 475 18.02 1.69 -18.38
CA SER A 475 17.15 2.61 -17.64
C SER A 475 16.27 1.84 -16.64
N ILE A 476 16.52 2.03 -15.34
CA ILE A 476 15.85 1.30 -14.26
C ILE A 476 14.38 1.73 -14.14
N GLU A 477 14.10 3.01 -14.33
CA GLU A 477 12.75 3.57 -14.35
C GLU A 477 11.90 3.04 -15.51
N THR A 478 12.49 2.86 -16.69
CA THR A 478 11.81 2.21 -17.82
C THR A 478 11.53 0.74 -17.50
N ILE A 479 12.46 0.04 -16.87
CA ILE A 479 12.24 -1.36 -16.45
C ILE A 479 11.08 -1.46 -15.47
N ALA A 480 10.97 -0.55 -14.49
CA ALA A 480 9.82 -0.50 -13.59
C ALA A 480 8.50 -0.34 -14.35
N LEU A 481 8.47 0.54 -15.36
CA LEU A 481 7.30 0.73 -16.23
C LEU A 481 6.95 -0.53 -17.02
N LEU A 482 7.95 -1.21 -17.60
CA LEU A 482 7.74 -2.46 -18.34
C LEU A 482 7.19 -3.57 -17.43
N LEU A 483 7.72 -3.73 -16.23
CA LEU A 483 7.24 -4.73 -15.26
C LEU A 483 5.79 -4.46 -14.84
N ALA A 484 5.42 -3.18 -14.67
CA ALA A 484 4.04 -2.79 -14.39
C ALA A 484 3.11 -3.06 -15.58
N ILE A 485 3.57 -2.83 -16.81
CA ILE A 485 2.86 -3.21 -18.04
C ILE A 485 2.67 -4.72 -18.11
N PHE A 486 3.70 -5.51 -17.86
CA PHE A 486 3.63 -6.98 -17.89
C PHE A 486 2.66 -7.51 -16.84
N ALA A 487 2.65 -6.96 -15.62
CA ALA A 487 1.68 -7.31 -14.60
C ALA A 487 0.23 -7.10 -15.07
N ASN A 488 -0.06 -5.94 -15.69
CA ASN A 488 -1.40 -5.66 -16.22
C ASN A 488 -1.77 -6.54 -17.43
N SER A 489 -0.85 -6.73 -18.39
CA SER A 489 -1.07 -7.57 -19.57
C SER A 489 -1.38 -9.01 -19.18
N THR A 490 -0.54 -9.59 -18.33
CA THR A 490 -0.72 -10.96 -17.86
C THR A 490 -1.95 -11.11 -16.97
N ASN A 491 -2.35 -10.11 -16.18
CA ASN A 491 -3.61 -10.17 -15.41
C ASN A 491 -4.87 -10.16 -16.30
N GLN A 492 -4.82 -9.48 -17.44
CA GLN A 492 -5.92 -9.36 -18.41
C GLN A 492 -5.74 -10.29 -19.63
N TRP A 493 -4.93 -11.34 -19.49
CA TRP A 493 -4.70 -12.30 -20.57
C TRP A 493 -5.98 -13.08 -20.86
N GLY A 494 -6.42 -13.07 -22.11
CA GLY A 494 -7.65 -13.69 -22.59
C GLY A 494 -7.41 -14.91 -23.47
N THR A 495 -8.51 -15.51 -23.95
CA THR A 495 -8.46 -16.69 -24.82
C THR A 495 -7.90 -16.36 -26.21
N ARG A 496 -8.15 -15.17 -26.76
CA ARG A 496 -7.60 -14.75 -28.07
C ARG A 496 -6.09 -14.60 -27.99
N ASP A 497 -5.58 -14.16 -26.85
CA ASP A 497 -4.14 -14.00 -26.63
C ASP A 497 -3.38 -15.31 -26.62
N MET A 498 -4.05 -16.46 -26.49
CA MET A 498 -3.40 -17.75 -26.64
C MET A 498 -2.79 -17.93 -28.03
N SER A 499 -3.27 -17.21 -29.05
CA SER A 499 -2.65 -17.19 -30.38
C SER A 499 -1.25 -16.56 -30.39
N ARG A 500 -0.90 -15.76 -29.37
CA ARG A 500 0.44 -15.19 -29.17
C ARG A 500 1.46 -16.23 -28.71
N CYS A 501 1.00 -17.43 -28.32
CA CYS A 501 1.83 -18.57 -27.92
C CYS A 501 2.84 -18.28 -26.80
N LEU A 502 2.61 -17.26 -25.96
CA LEU A 502 3.51 -16.94 -24.84
C LEU A 502 3.32 -17.90 -23.66
N PHE A 503 2.07 -18.24 -23.33
CA PHE A 503 1.72 -19.07 -22.17
C PHE A 503 1.09 -20.39 -22.59
N SER A 504 1.11 -21.38 -21.69
CA SER A 504 0.51 -22.69 -21.92
C SER A 504 -1.02 -22.69 -21.72
N SER A 505 -1.51 -21.80 -20.85
CA SER A 505 -2.93 -21.58 -20.60
C SER A 505 -3.17 -20.13 -20.14
N VAL A 506 -4.44 -19.72 -20.13
CA VAL A 506 -4.85 -18.43 -19.56
C VAL A 506 -4.51 -18.34 -18.06
N SER A 507 -4.70 -19.45 -17.32
CA SER A 507 -4.37 -19.54 -15.89
C SER A 507 -2.86 -19.39 -15.63
N ASP A 508 -2.02 -19.95 -16.50
CA ASP A 508 -0.56 -19.80 -16.45
C ASP A 508 -0.14 -18.33 -16.55
N ALA A 509 -0.70 -17.59 -17.51
CA ALA A 509 -0.48 -16.14 -17.63
C ALA A 509 -0.90 -15.40 -16.35
N HIS A 510 -2.10 -15.68 -15.85
CA HIS A 510 -2.63 -15.04 -14.64
C HIS A 510 -1.76 -15.30 -13.40
N SER A 511 -1.22 -16.51 -13.27
CA SER A 511 -0.34 -16.88 -12.15
C SER A 511 0.94 -16.05 -12.08
N GLN A 512 1.41 -15.52 -13.22
CA GLN A 512 2.60 -14.68 -13.27
C GLN A 512 2.35 -13.20 -12.95
N ALA A 513 1.09 -12.71 -13.03
CA ALA A 513 0.78 -11.30 -12.83
C ALA A 513 1.30 -10.74 -11.49
N LEU A 514 1.09 -11.50 -10.40
CA LEU A 514 1.57 -11.13 -9.06
C LEU A 514 3.11 -11.11 -8.98
N SER A 515 3.77 -11.97 -9.73
CA SER A 515 5.24 -12.03 -9.80
C SER A 515 5.82 -10.80 -10.50
N TRP A 516 5.22 -10.36 -11.61
CA TRP A 516 5.59 -9.11 -12.28
C TRP A 516 5.33 -7.89 -11.40
N GLN A 517 4.18 -7.85 -10.70
CA GLN A 517 3.86 -6.80 -9.74
C GLN A 517 4.91 -6.68 -8.63
N ARG A 518 5.33 -7.81 -8.04
CA ARG A 518 6.37 -7.84 -7.00
C ARG A 518 7.73 -7.37 -7.54
N ALA A 519 8.12 -7.81 -8.73
CA ALA A 519 9.36 -7.35 -9.36
C ALA A 519 9.34 -5.85 -9.64
N GLY A 520 8.22 -5.29 -10.12
CA GLY A 520 8.08 -3.85 -10.33
C GLY A 520 8.21 -3.04 -9.04
N LEU A 521 7.61 -3.52 -7.94
CA LEU A 521 7.76 -2.90 -6.62
C LEU A 521 9.19 -2.98 -6.09
N ASP A 522 9.89 -4.11 -6.27
CA ASP A 522 11.30 -4.25 -5.88
C ASP A 522 12.20 -3.23 -6.59
N VAL A 523 11.97 -3.02 -7.90
CA VAL A 523 12.73 -2.03 -8.69
C VAL A 523 12.40 -0.60 -8.25
N LEU A 524 11.14 -0.29 -7.97
CA LEU A 524 10.74 1.03 -7.46
C LEU A 524 11.27 1.32 -6.06
N ASP A 525 11.28 0.33 -5.17
CA ASP A 525 11.87 0.47 -3.84
C ASP A 525 13.39 0.74 -3.92
N HIS A 526 14.08 0.17 -4.90
CA HIS A 526 15.49 0.48 -5.16
C HIS A 526 15.69 1.93 -5.64
N LEU A 527 14.92 2.39 -6.62
CA LEU A 527 14.98 3.78 -7.10
C LEU A 527 14.71 4.80 -5.97
N GLN A 528 13.82 4.47 -5.05
CA GLN A 528 13.49 5.36 -3.93
C GLN A 528 14.60 5.46 -2.87
N ARG A 529 15.44 4.43 -2.70
CA ARG A 529 16.61 4.51 -1.81
C ARG A 529 17.61 5.57 -2.27
N ASP A 530 17.71 5.77 -3.57
CA ASP A 530 18.55 6.81 -4.17
C ASP A 530 17.84 8.18 -4.30
N SER A 531 16.62 8.30 -3.74
CA SER A 531 15.77 9.50 -3.85
C SER A 531 15.62 9.94 -5.31
N HIS A 532 15.42 8.97 -6.21
CA HIS A 532 15.21 9.18 -7.63
C HIS A 532 13.72 9.16 -7.96
N VAL A 533 13.24 10.16 -8.71
CA VAL A 533 11.87 10.25 -9.20
C VAL A 533 11.90 10.61 -10.68
N SER A 534 11.13 9.88 -11.50
CA SER A 534 10.96 10.15 -12.93
C SER A 534 9.51 9.91 -13.38
N LEU A 535 9.18 10.38 -14.57
CA LEU A 535 7.85 10.21 -15.15
C LEU A 535 7.52 8.72 -15.34
N GLU A 536 8.47 7.93 -15.84
CA GLU A 536 8.35 6.48 -16.06
C GLU A 536 8.14 5.73 -14.75
N ALA A 537 8.91 6.07 -13.70
CA ALA A 537 8.73 5.47 -12.37
C ALA A 537 7.36 5.83 -11.76
N THR A 538 6.86 7.04 -12.02
CA THR A 538 5.54 7.48 -11.57
C THR A 538 4.42 6.77 -12.33
N GLN A 539 4.54 6.62 -13.67
CA GLN A 539 3.64 5.82 -14.49
C GLN A 539 3.61 4.36 -14.01
N ALA A 540 4.77 3.76 -13.73
CA ALA A 540 4.90 2.41 -13.19
C ALA A 540 4.13 2.27 -11.87
N MET A 541 4.31 3.21 -10.94
CA MET A 541 3.60 3.22 -9.66
C MET A 541 2.07 3.29 -9.84
N VAL A 542 1.58 4.12 -10.78
CA VAL A 542 0.15 4.22 -11.10
C VAL A 542 -0.38 2.92 -11.71
N LEU A 543 0.34 2.30 -12.65
CA LEU A 543 -0.07 1.01 -13.24
C LEU A 543 -0.05 -0.14 -12.23
N LEU A 544 0.87 -0.12 -11.27
CA LEU A 544 0.89 -1.08 -10.16
C LEU A 544 -0.28 -0.86 -9.20
N CYS A 545 -0.75 0.39 -9.00
CA CYS A 545 -1.98 0.65 -8.25
C CYS A 545 -3.17 -0.09 -8.89
N TYR A 546 -3.31 -0.02 -10.21
CA TYR A 546 -4.37 -0.73 -10.94
C TYR A 546 -4.22 -2.25 -10.86
N SER A 547 -2.99 -2.77 -10.98
CA SER A 547 -2.71 -4.20 -10.78
C SER A 547 -3.15 -4.68 -9.39
N VAL A 548 -2.78 -3.94 -8.34
CA VAL A 548 -3.12 -4.26 -6.95
C VAL A 548 -4.63 -4.21 -6.72
N VAL A 549 -5.33 -3.19 -7.23
CA VAL A 549 -6.80 -3.10 -7.08
C VAL A 549 -7.49 -4.27 -7.77
N ASN A 550 -7.04 -4.65 -8.96
CA ASN A 550 -7.66 -5.75 -9.70
C ASN A 550 -7.38 -7.12 -9.06
N LEU A 551 -6.20 -7.32 -8.45
CA LEU A 551 -5.83 -8.59 -7.82
C LEU A 551 -6.28 -8.71 -6.35
N GLU A 552 -6.20 -7.63 -5.58
CA GLU A 552 -6.38 -7.61 -4.12
C GLU A 552 -7.52 -6.69 -3.64
N GLY A 553 -8.01 -5.76 -4.48
CA GLY A 553 -9.04 -4.79 -4.10
C GLY A 553 -8.44 -3.52 -3.47
N VAL A 554 -9.30 -2.68 -2.88
CA VAL A 554 -8.88 -1.41 -2.26
C VAL A 554 -8.38 -1.67 -0.82
N THR A 555 -7.20 -2.27 -0.71
CA THR A 555 -6.56 -2.63 0.56
C THR A 555 -5.67 -1.51 1.12
N ILE A 556 -5.17 -1.66 2.36
CA ILE A 556 -4.14 -0.76 2.94
C ILE A 556 -2.90 -0.73 2.03
N ARG A 557 -2.53 -1.86 1.43
CA ARG A 557 -1.42 -1.94 0.47
C ARG A 557 -1.66 -1.06 -0.75
N PHE A 558 -2.86 -1.10 -1.33
CA PHE A 558 -3.24 -0.16 -2.39
C PHE A 558 -3.11 1.29 -1.91
N ARG A 559 -3.65 1.64 -0.73
CA ARG A 559 -3.60 3.01 -0.19
C ARG A 559 -2.16 3.51 0.00
N ASN A 560 -1.25 2.64 0.42
CA ASN A 560 0.17 2.96 0.57
C ASN A 560 0.84 3.21 -0.78
N ILE A 561 0.63 2.32 -1.76
CA ILE A 561 1.20 2.47 -3.11
C ILE A 561 0.63 3.72 -3.79
N PHE A 562 -0.67 3.98 -3.65
CA PHE A 562 -1.31 5.17 -4.20
C PHE A 562 -0.77 6.45 -3.55
N SER A 563 -0.57 6.47 -2.23
CA SER A 563 0.03 7.62 -1.53
C SER A 563 1.46 7.89 -2.01
N ARG A 564 2.25 6.85 -2.30
CA ARG A 564 3.57 6.97 -2.93
C ARG A 564 3.46 7.55 -4.35
N ALA A 565 2.50 7.12 -5.16
CA ALA A 565 2.27 7.67 -6.50
C ALA A 565 1.95 9.18 -6.45
N VAL A 566 1.09 9.60 -5.51
CA VAL A 566 0.77 11.02 -5.28
C VAL A 566 2.02 11.82 -4.90
N ALA A 567 2.84 11.29 -3.98
CA ALA A 567 4.08 11.93 -3.57
C ALA A 567 5.07 12.08 -4.74
N MET A 568 5.28 11.03 -5.53
CA MET A 568 6.15 11.06 -6.71
C MET A 568 5.67 12.07 -7.76
N ALA A 569 4.36 12.10 -8.05
CA ALA A 569 3.77 13.05 -8.99
C ALA A 569 3.92 14.51 -8.50
N ARG A 570 3.86 14.74 -7.19
CA ARG A 570 4.08 16.07 -6.59
C ARG A 570 5.54 16.49 -6.67
N GLU A 571 6.47 15.57 -6.41
CA GLU A 571 7.91 15.81 -6.49
C GLU A 571 8.35 16.18 -7.92
N LEU A 572 7.74 15.57 -8.94
CA LEU A 572 7.92 15.96 -10.34
C LEU A 572 7.26 17.30 -10.71
N GLY A 573 6.49 17.90 -9.80
CA GLY A 573 5.72 19.11 -10.07
C GLY A 573 4.58 18.93 -11.08
N LEU A 574 4.04 17.72 -11.25
CA LEU A 574 2.94 17.49 -12.21
C LEU A 574 1.68 18.30 -11.86
N HIS A 575 1.48 18.58 -10.58
CA HIS A 575 0.41 19.43 -10.04
C HIS A 575 0.55 20.92 -10.38
N CYS A 576 1.69 21.34 -10.92
CA CYS A 576 1.96 22.73 -11.31
C CYS A 576 2.62 22.83 -12.69
N ILE A 577 2.50 21.77 -13.51
CA ILE A 577 3.16 21.60 -14.82
C ILE A 577 2.81 22.67 -15.85
N ASP A 578 1.72 23.41 -15.64
CA ASP A 578 1.21 24.46 -16.52
C ASP A 578 1.58 25.89 -16.08
N LEU A 579 2.31 26.06 -14.97
CA LEU A 579 2.75 27.39 -14.55
C LEU A 579 3.62 28.06 -15.64
N PRO A 580 3.66 29.40 -15.73
CA PRO A 580 4.48 30.08 -16.72
C PRO A 580 5.95 29.62 -16.69
N ARG A 581 6.55 29.39 -17.86
CA ARG A 581 7.92 28.82 -18.02
C ARG A 581 9.02 29.51 -17.19
N ARG A 582 8.85 30.79 -16.84
CA ARG A 582 9.78 31.55 -15.99
C ARG A 582 9.72 31.16 -14.50
N LEU A 583 8.62 30.58 -14.03
CA LEU A 583 8.44 30.04 -12.68
C LEU A 583 8.75 28.53 -12.63
N LEU A 584 8.50 27.79 -13.72
CA LEU A 584 8.78 26.35 -13.85
C LEU A 584 10.27 26.00 -13.87
N SER A 585 11.12 26.82 -14.52
CA SER A 585 12.57 26.58 -14.60
C SER A 585 13.27 26.58 -13.23
N LEU A 586 12.54 26.93 -12.17
CA LEU A 586 13.01 27.12 -10.81
C LEU A 586 12.48 26.02 -9.85
N VAL A 587 11.56 25.15 -10.31
CA VAL A 587 10.87 24.14 -9.48
C VAL A 587 10.83 22.74 -10.12
N THR A 588 10.90 22.61 -11.44
CA THR A 588 10.74 21.31 -12.14
C THR A 588 11.77 21.12 -13.27
N PRO A 589 12.05 19.87 -13.69
CA PRO A 589 12.81 19.59 -14.92
C PRO A 589 12.16 20.28 -16.15
N LYS A 590 12.98 20.64 -17.15
CA LYS A 590 12.47 21.16 -18.43
C LYS A 590 11.73 20.04 -19.17
N HIS A 591 10.40 20.00 -19.07
CA HIS A 591 9.60 19.05 -19.82
C HIS A 591 9.48 19.45 -21.29
N SER A 592 9.62 18.48 -22.18
CA SER A 592 9.21 18.64 -23.57
C SER A 592 7.68 18.84 -23.67
N LEU A 593 7.17 19.27 -24.82
CA LEU A 593 5.70 19.40 -24.99
C LEU A 593 5.00 18.04 -24.83
N LEU A 594 5.64 16.97 -25.30
CA LEU A 594 5.18 15.60 -25.17
C LEU A 594 5.19 15.16 -23.69
N GLU A 595 6.30 15.36 -22.98
CA GLU A 595 6.42 15.00 -21.56
C GLU A 595 5.44 15.78 -20.69
N ALA A 596 5.19 17.05 -20.99
CA ALA A 596 4.19 17.85 -20.30
C ALA A 596 2.77 17.27 -20.51
N GLU A 597 2.47 16.82 -21.73
CA GLU A 597 1.19 16.20 -22.04
C GLU A 597 1.01 14.85 -21.34
N ILE A 598 2.03 13.99 -21.34
CA ILE A 598 2.04 12.73 -20.57
C ILE A 598 1.93 13.03 -19.06
N GLY A 599 2.61 14.05 -18.57
CA GLY A 599 2.54 14.52 -17.19
C GLY A 599 1.14 14.92 -16.77
N ARG A 600 0.39 15.65 -17.62
CA ARG A 600 -1.03 15.96 -17.39
C ARG A 600 -1.88 14.69 -17.31
N ARG A 601 -1.65 13.72 -18.21
CA ARG A 601 -2.36 12.43 -18.19
C ARG A 601 -2.16 11.70 -16.86
N VAL A 602 -0.91 11.60 -16.39
CA VAL A 602 -0.56 10.99 -15.11
C VAL A 602 -1.19 11.74 -13.94
N TRP A 603 -1.07 13.07 -13.89
CA TRP A 603 -1.62 13.89 -12.82
C TRP A 603 -3.13 13.73 -12.69
N TRP A 604 -3.86 13.84 -13.80
CA TRP A 604 -5.31 13.77 -13.78
C TRP A 604 -5.85 12.38 -13.47
N ILE A 605 -5.12 11.30 -13.79
CA ILE A 605 -5.47 9.96 -13.32
C ILE A 605 -5.30 9.84 -11.80
N VAL A 606 -4.18 10.32 -11.25
CA VAL A 606 -3.93 10.30 -9.80
C VAL A 606 -4.95 11.18 -9.05
N ALA A 607 -5.18 12.39 -9.55
CA ALA A 607 -6.16 13.32 -8.98
C ALA A 607 -7.59 12.78 -9.04
N GLY A 608 -7.98 12.19 -10.17
CA GLY A 608 -9.31 11.59 -10.34
C GLY A 608 -9.53 10.38 -9.42
N LEU A 609 -8.54 9.48 -9.34
CA LEU A 609 -8.62 8.28 -8.48
C LEU A 609 -8.81 8.62 -7.00
N SER A 610 -8.20 9.71 -6.52
CA SER A 610 -8.36 10.16 -5.13
C SER A 610 -9.80 10.56 -4.79
N GLY A 611 -10.58 11.05 -5.75
CA GLY A 611 -11.99 11.39 -5.55
C GLY A 611 -12.93 10.19 -5.72
N THR A 612 -12.54 9.18 -6.52
CA THR A 612 -13.41 8.05 -6.85
C THR A 612 -13.28 6.84 -5.92
N LEU A 613 -12.20 6.70 -5.14
CA LEU A 613 -11.90 5.47 -4.38
C LEU A 613 -11.87 5.64 -2.84
N GLY A 614 -12.22 6.79 -2.25
CA GLY A 614 -12.16 6.96 -0.79
C GLY A 614 -12.85 8.20 -0.20
N ASN A 615 -13.03 8.15 1.13
CA ASN A 615 -13.78 9.12 1.96
C ASN A 615 -13.05 10.45 2.20
N VAL A 616 -11.75 10.52 1.91
CA VAL A 616 -10.93 11.72 2.12
C VAL A 616 -10.11 11.98 0.87
N CYS A 617 -10.33 13.14 0.25
CA CYS A 617 -9.53 13.55 -0.89
C CYS A 617 -8.14 13.98 -0.41
N SER A 618 -7.10 13.23 -0.75
CA SER A 618 -5.71 13.51 -0.34
C SER A 618 -5.03 14.61 -1.16
N ILE A 619 -5.75 15.15 -2.16
CA ILE A 619 -5.29 16.19 -3.07
C ILE A 619 -6.09 17.45 -2.81
N ASN A 620 -5.41 18.56 -2.56
CA ASN A 620 -6.04 19.85 -2.33
C ASN A 620 -6.69 20.37 -3.64
N PRO A 621 -7.88 21.01 -3.60
CA PRO A 621 -8.55 21.47 -4.81
C PRO A 621 -7.68 22.42 -5.65
N SER A 622 -6.87 23.27 -5.01
CA SER A 622 -5.91 24.15 -5.68
C SER A 622 -4.88 23.42 -6.54
N GLN A 623 -4.56 22.16 -6.22
CA GLN A 623 -3.63 21.33 -6.98
C GLN A 623 -4.27 20.72 -8.23
N MET A 624 -5.58 20.84 -8.41
CA MET A 624 -6.29 20.42 -9.62
C MET A 624 -6.43 21.54 -10.65
N ALA A 625 -5.83 22.72 -10.40
CA ALA A 625 -5.72 23.82 -11.36
C ALA A 625 -4.64 23.56 -12.44
N VAL A 626 -4.64 22.34 -12.98
CA VAL A 626 -3.77 21.87 -14.06
C VAL A 626 -4.61 21.78 -15.33
N ASN A 627 -4.05 22.12 -16.49
CA ASN A 627 -4.78 21.96 -17.75
C ASN A 627 -5.16 20.49 -17.93
N LYS A 628 -6.38 20.25 -18.44
CA LYS A 628 -6.80 18.90 -18.81
C LYS A 628 -5.96 18.41 -19.99
N PRO A 629 -5.70 17.10 -20.11
CA PRO A 629 -5.08 16.53 -21.29
C PRO A 629 -5.82 16.95 -22.56
N LYS A 630 -5.12 17.02 -23.69
CA LYS A 630 -5.71 17.32 -24.98
C LYS A 630 -6.49 16.12 -25.50
N ASN A 631 -7.57 16.37 -26.23
CA ASN A 631 -8.29 15.32 -26.97
C ASN A 631 -7.51 15.05 -28.27
N ILE A 632 -6.55 14.13 -28.22
CA ILE A 632 -5.61 13.83 -29.31
C ILE A 632 -5.27 12.34 -29.31
N ASP A 633 -5.03 11.77 -30.50
CA ASP A 633 -4.50 10.42 -30.65
C ASP A 633 -2.99 10.37 -30.42
N ASP A 634 -2.49 9.26 -29.89
CA ASP A 634 -1.05 9.08 -29.65
C ASP A 634 -0.23 9.19 -30.95
N ASP A 635 -0.76 8.77 -32.09
CA ASP A 635 -0.06 8.86 -33.39
C ASP A 635 0.18 10.31 -33.84
N ASP A 636 -0.69 11.24 -33.42
CA ASP A 636 -0.57 12.67 -33.72
C ASP A 636 0.30 13.40 -32.68
N LEU A 637 0.57 12.78 -31.52
CA LEU A 637 1.35 13.36 -30.43
C LEU A 637 2.86 13.12 -30.63
N ILE A 638 3.49 13.96 -31.47
CA ILE A 638 4.89 13.79 -31.89
C ILE A 638 5.79 14.83 -31.20
N GLU A 639 6.91 14.36 -30.65
CA GLU A 639 7.95 15.21 -30.04
C GLU A 639 8.41 16.34 -30.99
N GLY A 640 8.53 17.56 -30.45
CA GLY A 640 8.93 18.75 -31.22
C GLY A 640 7.88 19.31 -32.20
N LYS A 641 6.70 18.71 -32.35
CA LYS A 641 5.59 19.26 -33.15
C LYS A 641 4.58 19.99 -32.26
N GLU A 642 3.83 20.91 -32.86
CA GLU A 642 2.71 21.57 -32.19
C GLU A 642 1.60 20.55 -31.89
N ILE A 643 1.05 20.61 -30.67
CA ILE A 643 -0.03 19.72 -30.22
C ILE A 643 -1.37 20.34 -30.59
N ILE A 644 -2.02 19.79 -31.62
CA ILE A 644 -3.34 20.23 -32.10
C ILE A 644 -4.41 19.36 -31.46
N THR A 645 -5.29 19.96 -30.66
CA THR A 645 -6.41 19.27 -30.02
C THR A 645 -7.60 19.16 -30.95
N ARG A 646 -8.24 17.98 -30.98
CA ARG A 646 -9.54 17.78 -31.64
C ARG A 646 -10.68 18.29 -30.75
N THR A 647 -11.85 18.53 -31.34
CA THR A 647 -13.06 18.89 -30.57
C THR A 647 -13.58 17.68 -29.78
N MET A 648 -14.37 17.89 -28.73
CA MET A 648 -14.87 16.80 -27.88
C MET A 648 -15.86 15.85 -28.60
N ASP A 649 -16.42 16.28 -29.74
CA ASP A 649 -17.30 15.47 -30.59
C ASP A 649 -16.53 14.52 -31.53
N GLN A 650 -15.21 14.69 -31.62
CA GLN A 650 -14.35 13.82 -32.41
C GLN A 650 -13.68 12.78 -31.50
N PRO A 651 -13.85 11.46 -31.77
CA PRO A 651 -13.25 10.42 -30.96
C PRO A 651 -11.72 10.42 -31.11
N THR A 652 -11.04 10.21 -29.99
CA THR A 652 -9.60 9.96 -29.88
C THR A 652 -9.33 8.97 -28.74
N CYS A 653 -8.10 8.46 -28.62
CA CYS A 653 -7.68 7.64 -27.49
C CYS A 653 -7.85 8.33 -26.11
N MET A 654 -7.92 9.67 -26.08
CA MET A 654 -8.09 10.48 -24.86
C MET A 654 -9.56 10.78 -24.52
N SER A 655 -10.51 10.57 -25.43
CA SER A 655 -11.91 11.00 -25.25
C SER A 655 -12.56 10.39 -24.00
N PHE A 656 -12.35 9.09 -23.75
CA PHE A 656 -12.86 8.42 -22.56
C PHE A 656 -12.20 8.92 -21.26
N ALA A 657 -10.88 9.10 -21.26
CA ALA A 657 -10.16 9.63 -20.10
C ALA A 657 -10.65 11.03 -19.73
N LEU A 658 -10.98 11.88 -20.71
CA LEU A 658 -11.56 13.20 -20.47
C LEU A 658 -12.97 13.13 -19.85
N GLN A 659 -13.80 12.17 -20.25
CA GLN A 659 -15.09 11.94 -19.58
C GLN A 659 -14.90 11.45 -18.14
N ARG A 660 -13.92 10.58 -17.89
CA ARG A 660 -13.57 10.16 -16.53
C ARG A 660 -13.10 11.32 -15.66
N ILE A 661 -12.35 12.26 -16.21
CA ILE A 661 -11.92 13.49 -15.51
C ILE A 661 -13.14 14.34 -15.14
N ARG A 662 -14.04 14.62 -16.09
CA ARG A 662 -15.30 15.35 -15.83
C ARG A 662 -16.12 14.71 -14.72
N LEU A 663 -16.25 13.38 -14.76
CA LEU A 663 -16.98 12.63 -13.75
C LEU A 663 -16.31 12.70 -12.37
N ALA A 664 -14.98 12.60 -12.32
CA ALA A 664 -14.25 12.73 -11.07
C ALA A 664 -14.37 14.13 -10.44
N GLU A 665 -14.45 15.19 -11.26
CA GLU A 665 -14.68 16.56 -10.79
C GLU A 665 -16.07 16.71 -10.13
N ILE A 666 -17.12 16.12 -10.72
CA ILE A 666 -18.48 16.10 -10.13
C ILE A 666 -18.46 15.44 -8.74
N PHE A 667 -17.85 14.26 -8.63
CA PHE A 667 -17.76 13.55 -7.35
C PHE A 667 -16.91 14.25 -6.33
N ARG A 668 -15.84 14.92 -6.76
CA ARG A 668 -15.00 15.69 -5.85
C ARG A 668 -15.73 16.91 -5.30
N ALA A 669 -16.41 17.67 -6.15
CA ALA A 669 -17.21 18.82 -5.73
C ALA A 669 -18.28 18.41 -4.69
N SER A 670 -18.87 17.22 -4.87
CA SER A 670 -19.75 16.59 -3.88
C SER A 670 -19.05 16.36 -2.54
N LEU A 671 -17.87 15.72 -2.55
CA LEU A 671 -17.15 15.32 -1.33
C LEU A 671 -16.69 16.55 -0.52
N GLU A 672 -16.32 17.63 -1.19
CA GLU A 672 -15.90 18.90 -0.58
C GLU A 672 -17.05 19.61 0.15
N GLN A 673 -18.29 19.50 -0.35
CA GLN A 673 -19.48 20.04 0.30
C GLN A 673 -19.94 19.23 1.52
N THR A 674 -19.44 18.00 1.65
CA THR A 674 -19.85 17.02 2.66
C THR A 674 -18.77 16.78 3.73
N GLN A 675 -17.87 17.74 3.99
CA GLN A 675 -16.81 17.61 5.01
C GLN A 675 -17.36 16.95 6.29
N PHE A 676 -16.80 15.79 6.66
CA PHE A 676 -17.18 14.94 7.81
C PHE A 676 -18.51 14.16 7.76
N ALA A 677 -19.26 14.22 6.65
CA ALA A 677 -20.49 13.45 6.47
C ALA A 677 -20.29 11.93 6.28
N GLY A 678 -19.06 11.50 6.03
CA GLY A 678 -18.71 10.08 5.85
C GLY A 678 -18.79 9.23 7.12
N LEU A 679 -19.34 9.74 8.23
CA LEU A 679 -19.51 9.03 9.50
C LEU A 679 -20.98 8.86 9.91
N SER A 680 -21.94 9.37 9.12
CA SER A 680 -23.38 9.15 9.33
C SER A 680 -24.17 9.25 8.01
N PRO A 681 -25.07 8.30 7.69
CA PRO A 681 -26.04 8.35 6.58
C PRO A 681 -27.09 9.48 6.68
N GLU A 682 -27.07 10.26 7.76
CA GLU A 682 -27.89 11.48 7.91
C GLU A 682 -27.15 12.73 7.40
N ALA A 683 -25.86 12.61 7.06
CA ALA A 683 -25.02 13.77 6.85
C ALA A 683 -24.95 14.29 5.40
N ILE A 684 -25.46 13.54 4.40
CA ILE A 684 -25.75 14.09 3.06
C ILE A 684 -27.25 14.42 3.03
N GLY A 685 -27.56 15.72 2.93
CA GLY A 685 -28.94 16.18 2.85
C GLY A 685 -29.62 15.65 1.58
N TYR A 686 -30.91 15.30 1.66
CA TYR A 686 -31.66 14.79 0.50
C TYR A 686 -31.58 15.71 -0.73
N GLN A 687 -31.58 17.03 -0.51
CA GLN A 687 -31.41 18.03 -1.57
C GLN A 687 -30.04 17.94 -2.26
N GLN A 688 -28.97 17.64 -1.53
CA GLN A 688 -27.65 17.44 -2.11
C GLN A 688 -27.62 16.18 -2.98
N VAL A 689 -28.26 15.10 -2.55
CA VAL A 689 -28.40 13.88 -3.38
C VAL A 689 -29.14 14.18 -4.69
N GLN A 690 -30.23 14.94 -4.64
CA GLN A 690 -30.97 15.33 -5.85
C GLN A 690 -30.13 16.21 -6.79
N GLU A 691 -29.36 17.15 -6.24
CA GLU A 691 -28.46 18.01 -7.04
C GLU A 691 -27.35 17.20 -7.70
N LEU A 692 -26.77 16.24 -7.00
CA LEU A 692 -25.76 15.33 -7.54
C LEU A 692 -26.32 14.42 -8.62
N ASP A 693 -27.52 13.88 -8.43
CA ASP A 693 -28.19 13.09 -9.46
C ASP A 693 -28.45 13.94 -10.71
N ALA A 694 -28.92 15.17 -10.54
CA ALA A 694 -29.12 16.10 -11.65
C ALA A 694 -27.80 16.41 -12.39
N GLN A 695 -26.68 16.54 -11.68
CA GLN A 695 -25.36 16.71 -12.31
C GLN A 695 -24.92 15.46 -13.08
N LEU A 696 -25.19 14.25 -12.57
CA LEU A 696 -24.89 12.99 -13.27
C LEU A 696 -25.76 12.81 -14.52
N VAL A 697 -27.04 13.15 -14.45
CA VAL A 697 -27.95 13.14 -15.60
C VAL A 697 -27.49 14.13 -16.66
N ARG A 698 -27.17 15.39 -16.27
CA ARG A 698 -26.62 16.39 -17.21
C ARG A 698 -25.29 15.94 -17.82
N PHE A 699 -24.40 15.37 -17.02
CA PHE A 699 -23.15 14.81 -17.52
C PHE A 699 -23.40 13.76 -18.61
N TRP A 700 -24.38 12.88 -18.39
CA TRP A 700 -24.78 11.88 -19.37
C TRP A 700 -25.37 12.51 -20.64
N ASP A 701 -26.27 13.48 -20.48
CA ASP A 701 -26.89 14.22 -21.60
C ASP A 701 -25.89 15.05 -22.42
N ASP A 702 -24.75 15.42 -21.82
CA ASP A 702 -23.63 16.11 -22.47
C ASP A 702 -22.51 15.15 -22.93
N THR A 703 -22.66 13.84 -22.73
CA THR A 703 -21.65 12.86 -23.15
C THR A 703 -21.66 12.74 -24.67
N PRO A 704 -20.50 12.82 -25.36
CA PRO A 704 -20.46 12.72 -26.82
C PRO A 704 -21.18 11.48 -27.35
N ALA A 705 -21.87 11.62 -28.49
CA ALA A 705 -22.76 10.58 -29.00
C ALA A 705 -22.02 9.24 -29.23
N PHE A 706 -20.77 9.28 -29.67
CA PHE A 706 -19.93 8.10 -29.88
C PHE A 706 -19.55 7.34 -28.58
N LEU A 707 -19.84 7.90 -27.39
CA LEU A 707 -19.72 7.24 -26.07
C LEU A 707 -21.09 6.84 -25.47
N ARG A 708 -22.19 6.92 -26.24
CA ARG A 708 -23.52 6.42 -25.86
C ARG A 708 -23.79 5.04 -26.47
N LEU A 709 -24.66 4.26 -25.82
CA LEU A 709 -25.03 2.91 -26.27
C LEU A 709 -25.69 2.90 -27.65
N ASP A 710 -26.52 3.90 -27.94
CA ASP A 710 -27.38 3.97 -29.14
C ASP A 710 -26.64 4.42 -30.41
N HIS A 711 -25.33 4.69 -30.33
CA HIS A 711 -24.57 5.20 -31.46
C HIS A 711 -24.00 4.05 -32.31
N ASP A 712 -24.58 3.85 -33.49
CA ASP A 712 -24.06 2.95 -34.51
C ASP A 712 -22.93 3.67 -35.29
N SER A 713 -21.70 3.55 -34.80
CA SER A 713 -20.53 4.17 -35.42
C SER A 713 -19.99 3.25 -36.50
N GLY A 714 -20.20 3.56 -37.79
CA GLY A 714 -19.68 2.84 -38.96
C GLY A 714 -18.15 2.86 -39.14
N GLY A 715 -17.36 2.83 -38.06
CA GLY A 715 -15.89 2.83 -38.05
C GLY A 715 -15.25 1.44 -38.26
N VAL A 716 -13.92 1.37 -38.18
CA VAL A 716 -13.15 0.10 -38.27
C VAL A 716 -13.53 -0.83 -37.10
N LYS A 717 -13.66 -2.15 -37.36
CA LYS A 717 -14.12 -3.15 -36.38
C LYS A 717 -13.40 -3.10 -35.01
N ASP A 718 -12.09 -2.87 -35.00
CA ASP A 718 -11.30 -2.85 -33.76
C ASP A 718 -11.49 -1.56 -32.94
N ASP A 719 -11.59 -0.39 -33.61
CA ASP A 719 -11.92 0.86 -32.93
C ASP A 719 -13.35 0.83 -32.37
N GLN A 720 -14.29 0.20 -33.08
CA GLN A 720 -15.63 -0.04 -32.56
C GLN A 720 -15.63 -0.88 -31.28
N ALA A 721 -14.74 -1.89 -31.17
CA ALA A 721 -14.64 -2.75 -29.99
C ALA A 721 -14.13 -1.98 -28.76
N ARG A 722 -13.03 -1.21 -28.91
CA ARG A 722 -12.48 -0.36 -27.83
C ARG A 722 -13.50 0.67 -27.36
N MET A 723 -14.14 1.36 -28.30
CA MET A 723 -15.18 2.33 -28.01
C MET A 723 -16.38 1.68 -27.33
N GLY A 724 -16.76 0.46 -27.74
CA GLY A 724 -17.79 -0.34 -27.08
C GLY A 724 -17.48 -0.62 -25.60
N ILE A 725 -16.23 -0.97 -25.28
CA ILE A 725 -15.78 -1.19 -23.91
C ILE A 725 -15.83 0.12 -23.11
N GLN A 726 -15.34 1.23 -23.67
CA GLN A 726 -15.37 2.53 -23.01
C GLN A 726 -16.79 3.02 -22.72
N ARG A 727 -17.73 2.81 -23.65
CA ARG A 727 -19.18 3.07 -23.44
C ARG A 727 -19.71 2.30 -22.25
N TYR A 728 -19.47 0.99 -22.25
CA TYR A 728 -19.88 0.08 -21.20
C TYR A 728 -19.31 0.53 -19.83
N VAL A 729 -18.00 0.78 -19.74
CA VAL A 729 -17.36 1.18 -18.49
C VAL A 729 -17.90 2.52 -18.00
N LEU A 730 -18.06 3.52 -18.89
CA LEU A 730 -18.56 4.84 -18.51
C LEU A 730 -19.96 4.78 -17.92
N GLN A 731 -20.86 4.01 -18.53
CA GLN A 731 -22.23 3.85 -18.05
C GLN A 731 -22.30 3.07 -16.75
N LEU A 732 -21.49 2.02 -16.62
CA LEU A 732 -21.37 1.28 -15.38
C LEU A 732 -20.99 2.23 -14.23
N PHE A 733 -20.00 3.10 -14.43
CA PHE A 733 -19.61 4.12 -13.46
C PHE A 733 -20.75 5.07 -13.12
N VAL A 734 -21.42 5.67 -14.11
CA VAL A 734 -22.50 6.63 -13.85
C VAL A 734 -23.63 5.97 -13.05
N HIS A 735 -24.12 4.81 -13.49
CA HIS A 735 -25.24 4.15 -12.84
C HIS A 735 -24.89 3.56 -11.47
N GLY A 736 -23.70 2.99 -11.26
CA GLY A 736 -23.37 2.49 -9.91
C GLY A 736 -23.14 3.63 -8.93
N GLN A 737 -22.76 4.80 -9.40
CA GLN A 737 -22.69 6.00 -8.56
C GLN A 737 -24.09 6.53 -8.22
N ARG A 738 -25.04 6.51 -9.17
CA ARG A 738 -26.46 6.77 -8.89
C ARG A 738 -27.03 5.78 -7.87
N CYS A 739 -26.76 4.49 -8.00
CA CYS A 739 -27.09 3.48 -6.99
C CYS A 739 -26.53 3.89 -5.62
N ARG A 740 -25.24 4.24 -5.56
CA ARG A 740 -24.56 4.60 -4.31
C ARG A 740 -25.17 5.81 -3.60
N ILE A 741 -25.41 6.91 -4.31
CA ILE A 741 -25.92 8.14 -3.69
C ILE A 741 -27.39 8.02 -3.25
N HIS A 742 -28.18 7.20 -3.94
CA HIS A 742 -29.60 7.01 -3.63
C HIS A 742 -29.89 5.85 -2.68
N LEU A 743 -28.96 4.91 -2.53
CA LEU A 743 -29.09 3.74 -1.65
C LEU A 743 -29.58 4.10 -0.23
N PRO A 744 -29.10 5.17 0.44
CA PRO A 744 -29.56 5.51 1.78
C PRO A 744 -31.03 5.92 1.92
N PHE A 745 -31.68 6.24 0.80
CA PHE A 745 -33.08 6.65 0.76
C PHE A 745 -34.01 5.55 0.26
N LEU A 746 -33.47 4.36 -0.03
CA LEU A 746 -34.23 3.23 -0.57
C LEU A 746 -35.35 2.77 0.39
N ALA A 747 -35.05 2.67 1.69
CA ALA A 747 -35.97 2.15 2.72
C ALA A 747 -36.74 3.23 3.50
N ARG A 748 -36.57 4.53 3.20
CA ARG A 748 -37.10 5.65 4.02
C ARG A 748 -38.57 6.05 3.73
N GLY A 749 -39.34 5.19 3.06
CA GLY A 749 -40.78 5.38 2.80
C GLY A 749 -41.15 6.29 1.60
N ALA A 750 -42.44 6.57 1.44
CA ALA A 750 -43.02 7.22 0.25
C ALA A 750 -42.48 8.64 -0.05
N SER A 751 -42.01 9.37 0.98
CA SER A 751 -41.45 10.71 0.84
C SER A 751 -40.17 10.77 -0.01
N TYR A 752 -39.56 9.62 -0.31
CA TYR A 752 -38.33 9.49 -1.11
C TYR A 752 -38.51 8.63 -2.37
N ALA A 753 -39.75 8.50 -2.87
CA ALA A 753 -40.09 7.64 -4.00
C ALA A 753 -39.21 7.88 -5.26
N THR A 754 -38.89 9.14 -5.57
CA THR A 754 -38.01 9.51 -6.70
C THR A 754 -36.61 8.92 -6.54
N SER A 755 -36.06 8.94 -5.32
CA SER A 755 -34.74 8.38 -5.02
C SER A 755 -34.74 6.86 -5.05
N ARG A 756 -35.79 6.23 -4.52
CA ARG A 756 -35.98 4.77 -4.64
C ARG A 756 -36.00 4.36 -6.12
N MET A 757 -36.80 5.04 -6.94
CA MET A 757 -36.93 4.78 -8.37
C MET A 757 -35.59 4.95 -9.10
N ALA A 758 -34.88 6.07 -8.89
CA ALA A 758 -33.58 6.33 -9.51
C ALA A 758 -32.52 5.27 -9.14
N CYS A 759 -32.52 4.80 -7.89
CA CYS A 759 -31.64 3.75 -7.39
C CYS A 759 -31.91 2.40 -8.09
N VAL A 760 -33.18 1.97 -8.08
CA VAL A 760 -33.61 0.68 -8.64
C VAL A 760 -33.45 0.66 -10.16
N GLU A 761 -33.84 1.73 -10.86
CA GLU A 761 -33.66 1.83 -12.31
C GLU A 761 -32.19 1.76 -12.72
N SER A 762 -31.30 2.39 -11.95
CA SER A 762 -29.85 2.33 -12.19
C SER A 762 -29.31 0.92 -11.96
N ALA A 763 -29.77 0.22 -10.92
CA ALA A 763 -29.39 -1.16 -10.67
C ALA A 763 -29.87 -2.10 -11.80
N ARG A 764 -31.13 -1.98 -12.25
CA ARG A 764 -31.66 -2.73 -13.40
C ARG A 764 -30.91 -2.41 -14.68
N PHE A 765 -30.49 -1.16 -14.87
CA PHE A 765 -29.69 -0.76 -16.03
C PHE A 765 -28.34 -1.49 -16.05
N ILE A 766 -27.64 -1.57 -14.91
CA ILE A 766 -26.36 -2.28 -14.80
C ILE A 766 -26.50 -3.75 -15.18
N ILE A 767 -27.54 -4.44 -14.70
CA ILE A 767 -27.77 -5.85 -15.03
C ILE A 767 -28.06 -6.03 -16.53
N ARG A 768 -28.94 -5.20 -17.11
CA ARG A 768 -29.22 -5.24 -18.56
C ARG A 768 -27.98 -4.97 -19.41
N LEU A 769 -27.13 -4.05 -18.95
CA LEU A 769 -25.87 -3.72 -19.61
C LEU A 769 -24.91 -4.93 -19.63
N GLU A 770 -24.86 -5.71 -18.55
CA GLU A 770 -24.10 -6.98 -18.50
C GLU A 770 -24.64 -8.02 -19.48
N GLU A 771 -25.96 -8.22 -19.53
CA GLU A 771 -26.59 -9.17 -20.46
C GLU A 771 -26.30 -8.78 -21.92
N GLN A 772 -26.40 -7.50 -22.25
CA GLN A 772 -26.05 -6.98 -23.57
C GLN A 772 -24.57 -7.22 -23.91
N LEU A 773 -23.66 -7.07 -22.93
CA LEU A 773 -22.24 -7.35 -23.13
C LEU A 773 -21.98 -8.84 -23.36
N GLN A 774 -22.66 -9.74 -22.63
CA GLN A 774 -22.55 -11.19 -22.82
C GLN A 774 -23.06 -11.65 -24.19
N HIS A 775 -24.09 -10.99 -24.73
CA HIS A 775 -24.63 -11.29 -26.06
C HIS A 775 -23.76 -10.76 -27.21
N ARG A 776 -22.96 -9.72 -26.96
CA ARG A 776 -21.96 -9.25 -27.92
C ARG A 776 -20.74 -10.16 -27.81
N GLU A 777 -20.41 -10.90 -28.86
CA GLU A 777 -19.24 -11.81 -28.93
C GLU A 777 -17.89 -11.04 -28.90
N VAL A 778 -17.64 -10.27 -27.85
CA VAL A 778 -16.44 -9.46 -27.65
C VAL A 778 -15.63 -10.09 -26.53
N GLU A 779 -14.32 -10.26 -26.75
CA GLU A 779 -13.42 -10.93 -25.80
C GLU A 779 -13.43 -10.29 -24.40
N PHE A 780 -13.60 -8.97 -24.32
CA PHE A 780 -13.74 -8.24 -23.05
C PHE A 780 -14.84 -8.84 -22.14
N ALA A 781 -15.91 -9.41 -22.70
CA ALA A 781 -16.95 -10.09 -21.93
C ALA A 781 -16.39 -11.24 -21.07
N SER A 782 -15.34 -11.92 -21.52
CA SER A 782 -14.74 -13.05 -20.79
C SER A 782 -13.80 -12.62 -19.66
N SER A 783 -13.20 -11.42 -19.74
CA SER A 783 -12.20 -10.93 -18.78
C SER A 783 -12.68 -9.76 -17.90
N ARG A 784 -13.80 -9.09 -18.23
CA ARG A 784 -14.23 -7.86 -17.53
C ARG A 784 -14.41 -8.01 -16.03
N LEU A 785 -14.84 -9.18 -15.56
CA LEU A 785 -15.06 -9.41 -14.13
C LEU A 785 -13.75 -9.37 -13.34
N ARG A 786 -12.59 -9.52 -13.98
CA ARG A 786 -11.25 -9.32 -13.37
C ARG A 786 -10.93 -7.86 -13.08
N LEU A 787 -11.67 -6.93 -13.66
CA LEU A 787 -11.62 -5.54 -13.27
C LEU A 787 -12.43 -5.40 -11.99
N SER A 788 -11.74 -5.22 -10.86
CA SER A 788 -12.39 -5.17 -9.55
C SER A 788 -13.52 -4.13 -9.54
N ILE A 789 -13.32 -2.99 -10.22
CA ILE A 789 -14.34 -1.95 -10.34
C ILE A 789 -15.64 -2.45 -10.99
N VAL A 790 -15.56 -3.32 -12.00
CA VAL A 790 -16.74 -3.87 -12.68
C VAL A 790 -17.53 -4.75 -11.73
N LEU A 791 -16.83 -5.69 -11.08
CA LEU A 791 -17.43 -6.61 -10.11
C LEU A 791 -18.15 -5.86 -8.98
N HIS A 792 -17.56 -4.79 -8.46
CA HIS A 792 -18.16 -3.98 -7.39
C HIS A 792 -19.46 -3.29 -7.81
N HIS A 793 -19.55 -2.78 -9.05
CA HIS A 793 -20.76 -2.12 -9.53
C HIS A 793 -21.90 -3.12 -9.76
N ILE A 794 -21.58 -4.32 -10.25
CA ILE A 794 -22.55 -5.43 -10.40
C ILE A 794 -23.02 -5.89 -9.01
N TYR A 795 -22.09 -6.04 -8.07
CA TYR A 795 -22.40 -6.38 -6.68
C TYR A 795 -23.36 -5.35 -6.05
N LEU A 796 -23.07 -4.07 -6.18
CA LEU A 796 -23.92 -3.00 -5.66
C LEU A 796 -25.31 -3.01 -6.30
N ALA A 797 -25.39 -3.22 -7.62
CA ALA A 797 -26.67 -3.35 -8.32
C ALA A 797 -27.49 -4.53 -7.78
N PHE A 798 -26.85 -5.68 -7.57
CA PHE A 798 -27.48 -6.85 -6.98
C PHE A 798 -28.01 -6.57 -5.56
N VAL A 799 -27.20 -5.91 -4.71
CA VAL A 799 -27.62 -5.49 -3.36
C VAL A 799 -28.86 -4.60 -3.41
N VAL A 800 -28.87 -3.59 -4.27
CA VAL A 800 -30.03 -2.69 -4.45
C VAL A 800 -31.29 -3.46 -4.81
N LEU A 801 -31.21 -4.35 -5.81
CA LEU A 801 -32.36 -5.13 -6.27
C LEU A 801 -32.84 -6.13 -5.20
N LEU A 802 -31.92 -6.75 -4.46
CA LEU A 802 -32.25 -7.68 -3.39
C LEU A 802 -32.95 -6.96 -2.25
N PHE A 803 -32.45 -5.79 -1.85
CA PHE A 803 -33.07 -4.96 -0.84
C PHE A 803 -34.45 -4.47 -1.26
N ASP A 804 -34.58 -3.98 -2.49
CA ASP A 804 -35.86 -3.50 -3.03
C ASP A 804 -36.94 -4.59 -2.99
N LEU A 805 -36.54 -5.83 -3.33
CA LEU A 805 -37.41 -7.00 -3.23
C LEU A 805 -37.80 -7.32 -1.78
N CYS A 806 -36.83 -7.32 -0.85
CA CYS A 806 -37.09 -7.60 0.57
C CYS A 806 -38.04 -6.56 1.21
N LEU A 807 -38.05 -5.32 0.73
CA LEU A 807 -38.95 -4.26 1.20
C LEU A 807 -40.40 -4.45 0.71
N ASP A 808 -40.60 -4.96 -0.51
CA ASP A 808 -41.91 -5.10 -1.13
C ASP A 808 -42.62 -6.45 -0.82
N ALA A 809 -41.88 -7.51 -0.47
CA ALA A 809 -42.43 -8.85 -0.23
C ALA A 809 -41.81 -9.52 1.02
N PRO A 810 -42.42 -9.40 2.21
CA PRO A 810 -41.88 -9.98 3.46
C PRO A 810 -42.06 -11.52 3.59
N GLY A 811 -42.10 -12.25 2.46
CA GLY A 811 -42.29 -13.71 2.40
C GLY A 811 -41.17 -14.44 1.64
N SER A 812 -41.26 -15.77 1.52
CA SER A 812 -40.31 -16.56 0.73
C SER A 812 -40.42 -16.23 -0.76
N VAL A 813 -39.38 -15.63 -1.34
CA VAL A 813 -39.32 -15.28 -2.77
C VAL A 813 -38.33 -16.20 -3.50
N HIS A 814 -38.75 -16.81 -4.60
CA HIS A 814 -37.84 -17.53 -5.49
C HIS A 814 -37.15 -16.57 -6.46
N LEU A 815 -35.82 -16.69 -6.61
CA LEU A 815 -35.04 -15.91 -7.59
C LEU A 815 -35.55 -16.08 -9.03
N ASN A 816 -36.13 -17.24 -9.35
CA ASN A 816 -36.70 -17.53 -10.67
C ASN A 816 -37.87 -16.60 -11.04
N ASN A 817 -38.51 -15.96 -10.05
CA ASN A 817 -39.59 -15.00 -10.27
C ASN A 817 -39.08 -13.57 -10.50
N CYS A 818 -37.77 -13.35 -10.36
CA CYS A 818 -37.09 -12.06 -10.53
C CYS A 818 -35.93 -12.21 -11.52
N PRO A 819 -36.18 -12.11 -12.84
CA PRO A 819 -35.18 -12.41 -13.87
C PRO A 819 -33.90 -11.57 -13.73
N GLU A 820 -34.00 -10.30 -13.33
CA GLU A 820 -32.82 -9.45 -13.15
C GLU A 820 -31.95 -9.89 -11.97
N LEU A 821 -32.54 -10.36 -10.87
CA LEU A 821 -31.79 -10.90 -9.73
C LEU A 821 -31.15 -12.24 -10.07
N ALA A 822 -31.85 -13.10 -10.81
CA ALA A 822 -31.29 -14.37 -11.29
C ALA A 822 -30.09 -14.13 -12.24
N ALA A 823 -30.20 -13.15 -13.15
CA ALA A 823 -29.11 -12.75 -14.03
C ALA A 823 -27.91 -12.20 -13.24
N GLY A 824 -28.16 -11.26 -12.31
CA GLY A 824 -27.12 -10.70 -11.45
C GLY A 824 -26.41 -11.75 -10.60
N TRP A 825 -27.16 -12.70 -10.03
CA TRP A 825 -26.59 -13.81 -9.26
C TRP A 825 -25.69 -14.70 -10.12
N LYS A 826 -26.15 -15.06 -11.33
CA LYS A 826 -25.36 -15.86 -12.26
C LYS A 826 -24.03 -15.18 -12.61
N ILE A 827 -24.06 -13.88 -12.90
CA ILE A 827 -22.84 -13.10 -13.21
C ILE A 827 -21.88 -13.06 -12.01
N LEU A 828 -22.40 -12.86 -10.79
CA LEU A 828 -21.59 -12.88 -9.58
C LEU A 828 -21.01 -14.29 -9.34
N ASP A 829 -21.79 -15.35 -9.51
CA ASP A 829 -21.32 -16.72 -9.33
C ASP A 829 -20.21 -17.10 -10.33
N GLU A 830 -20.34 -16.70 -11.60
CA GLU A 830 -19.31 -16.85 -12.64
C GLU A 830 -17.98 -16.20 -12.21
N SER A 831 -18.03 -15.06 -11.51
CA SER A 831 -16.84 -14.30 -11.12
C SER A 831 -15.93 -15.04 -10.12
N LYS A 832 -16.46 -16.02 -9.36
CA LYS A 832 -15.67 -16.85 -8.42
C LYS A 832 -14.53 -17.60 -9.09
N THR A 833 -14.75 -18.02 -10.34
CA THR A 833 -13.72 -18.73 -11.12
C THR A 833 -12.63 -17.79 -11.66
N GLN A 834 -12.86 -16.48 -11.62
CA GLN A 834 -11.97 -15.47 -12.21
C GLN A 834 -11.23 -14.64 -11.18
N LEU A 835 -11.81 -14.41 -9.99
CA LEU A 835 -11.25 -13.60 -8.92
C LEU A 835 -11.47 -14.24 -7.56
N GLN A 836 -10.40 -14.37 -6.77
CA GLN A 836 -10.46 -14.84 -5.39
C GLN A 836 -11.32 -13.92 -4.49
N GLN A 837 -11.34 -12.60 -4.77
CA GLN A 837 -12.17 -11.63 -4.05
C GLN A 837 -13.68 -11.83 -4.22
N ALA A 838 -14.11 -12.43 -5.33
CA ALA A 838 -15.53 -12.63 -5.60
C ALA A 838 -16.20 -13.48 -4.53
N GLU A 839 -15.51 -14.50 -4.02
CA GLU A 839 -16.03 -15.33 -2.93
C GLU A 839 -16.28 -14.52 -1.65
N VAL A 840 -15.34 -13.63 -1.30
CA VAL A 840 -15.44 -12.75 -0.12
C VAL A 840 -16.64 -11.81 -0.22
N LEU A 841 -16.94 -11.31 -1.42
CA LEU A 841 -18.10 -10.45 -1.66
C LEU A 841 -19.42 -11.23 -1.67
N ILE A 842 -19.43 -12.46 -2.21
CA ILE A 842 -20.66 -13.25 -2.39
C ILE A 842 -21.11 -13.94 -1.09
N GLU A 843 -20.19 -14.25 -0.16
CA GLU A 843 -20.53 -14.94 1.08
C GLU A 843 -21.59 -14.20 1.94
N PRO A 844 -21.44 -12.88 2.20
CA PRO A 844 -22.45 -12.12 2.93
C PRO A 844 -23.81 -12.10 2.22
N LEU A 845 -23.84 -12.04 0.88
CA LEU A 845 -25.09 -12.10 0.12
C LEU A 845 -25.81 -13.43 0.32
N ARG A 846 -25.09 -14.57 0.34
CA ARG A 846 -25.71 -15.87 0.62
C ARG A 846 -26.34 -15.92 1.99
N LYS A 847 -25.69 -15.34 3.01
CA LYS A 847 -26.21 -15.26 4.38
C LYS A 847 -27.53 -14.49 4.42
N VAL A 848 -27.61 -13.35 3.72
CA VAL A 848 -28.83 -12.53 3.61
C VAL A 848 -29.93 -13.27 2.87
N MET A 849 -29.61 -13.84 1.71
CA MET A 849 -30.59 -14.57 0.88
C MET A 849 -31.19 -15.76 1.65
N ARG A 850 -30.37 -16.53 2.37
CA ARG A 850 -30.85 -17.61 3.25
C ARG A 850 -31.76 -17.08 4.36
N ARG A 851 -31.40 -15.95 4.98
CA ARG A 851 -32.17 -15.34 6.06
C ARG A 851 -33.56 -14.87 5.61
N TYR A 852 -33.64 -14.22 4.44
CA TYR A 852 -34.90 -13.76 3.86
C TYR A 852 -35.63 -14.84 3.05
N ARG A 853 -35.23 -16.12 3.19
CA ARG A 853 -35.81 -17.26 2.46
C ARG A 853 -35.88 -17.02 0.94
N VAL A 854 -34.89 -16.32 0.40
CA VAL A 854 -34.69 -16.14 -1.03
C VAL A 854 -34.08 -17.43 -1.56
N LEU A 855 -34.93 -18.28 -2.14
CA LEU A 855 -34.55 -19.60 -2.62
C LEU A 855 -33.77 -19.44 -3.93
N ALA A 856 -32.46 -19.69 -3.87
CA ALA A 856 -31.62 -19.91 -5.04
C ALA A 856 -32.12 -21.12 -5.83
N PHE A 857 -31.85 -21.15 -7.14
CA PHE A 857 -32.08 -22.32 -7.99
C PHE A 857 -31.78 -23.58 -7.19
N ASP A 858 -32.77 -24.48 -7.07
CA ASP A 858 -32.73 -25.67 -6.20
C ASP A 858 -31.31 -26.22 -6.05
N GLU A 859 -30.85 -26.36 -4.81
CA GLU A 859 -29.65 -27.14 -4.46
C GLU A 859 -29.87 -28.59 -4.91
N GLY A 860 -29.72 -28.85 -6.21
CA GLY A 860 -30.28 -30.06 -6.80
C GLY A 860 -30.22 -30.20 -8.32
N MET A 861 -29.31 -29.52 -9.04
CA MET A 861 -28.87 -29.99 -10.36
C MET A 861 -27.41 -29.60 -10.63
N SER A 862 -26.51 -30.50 -10.26
CA SER A 862 -25.13 -30.52 -10.77
C SER A 862 -25.15 -30.67 -12.30
N CYS A 863 -24.56 -29.71 -13.00
CA CYS A 863 -24.13 -29.85 -14.40
C CYS A 863 -23.26 -31.12 -14.53
N PRO A 864 -23.45 -31.99 -15.53
CA PRO A 864 -22.79 -33.30 -15.56
C PRO A 864 -21.28 -33.14 -15.75
N GLN A 865 -20.53 -33.30 -14.67
CA GLN A 865 -19.11 -33.61 -14.76
C GLN A 865 -18.99 -35.10 -15.06
N SER A 866 -18.41 -35.41 -16.21
CA SER A 866 -17.98 -36.74 -16.58
C SER A 866 -16.94 -37.25 -15.57
N THR A 867 -17.36 -38.05 -14.59
CA THR A 867 -16.44 -38.84 -13.76
C THR A 867 -16.66 -40.32 -14.05
N GLY A 868 -15.72 -40.94 -14.76
CA GLY A 868 -15.47 -42.36 -14.63
C GLY A 868 -14.65 -42.61 -13.37
N GLY A 869 -15.14 -43.49 -12.48
CA GLY A 869 -14.34 -44.03 -11.38
C GLY A 869 -15.04 -44.26 -10.03
N ILE A 870 -16.05 -45.13 -10.00
CA ILE A 870 -16.19 -46.30 -9.09
C ILE A 870 -15.73 -46.14 -7.60
N VAL A 871 -16.75 -46.12 -6.70
CA VAL A 871 -16.89 -46.91 -5.42
C VAL A 871 -16.25 -46.33 -4.13
N HIS A 872 -16.82 -46.36 -2.90
CA HIS A 872 -17.89 -47.11 -2.20
C HIS A 872 -18.55 -46.24 -1.09
N GLU A 873 -19.82 -46.54 -0.78
CA GLU A 873 -20.62 -46.09 0.37
C GLU A 873 -20.03 -46.41 1.76
N THR A 874 -20.40 -45.63 2.78
CA THR A 874 -21.21 -46.13 3.93
C THR A 874 -21.64 -44.99 4.86
N ALA A 875 -22.94 -44.97 5.18
CA ALA A 875 -23.62 -44.04 6.08
C ALA A 875 -23.70 -44.61 7.51
N VAL A 876 -23.76 -43.73 8.52
CA VAL A 876 -24.40 -44.04 9.83
C VAL A 876 -25.08 -42.77 10.37
N ASN A 877 -26.41 -42.84 10.51
CA ASN A 877 -27.27 -41.91 11.25
C ASN A 877 -27.16 -42.15 12.76
N SER A 878 -27.33 -41.10 13.57
CA SER A 878 -28.15 -41.19 14.79
C SER A 878 -28.62 -39.81 15.27
N THR A 879 -29.92 -39.75 15.55
CA THR A 879 -30.71 -38.65 16.10
C THR A 879 -30.80 -38.75 17.62
N SER A 880 -30.94 -37.61 18.32
CA SER A 880 -31.82 -37.50 19.49
C SER A 880 -32.14 -36.05 19.85
N SER A 881 -33.42 -35.84 20.13
CA SER A 881 -34.13 -34.62 20.49
C SER A 881 -34.22 -34.42 22.01
N GLY A 882 -34.50 -33.18 22.45
CA GLY A 882 -34.86 -32.86 23.84
C GLY A 882 -35.27 -31.40 24.05
N GLU A 883 -36.58 -31.14 23.97
CA GLU A 883 -37.49 -30.23 24.72
C GLU A 883 -36.92 -29.41 25.91
N LEU A 884 -37.44 -28.27 26.43
CA LEU A 884 -38.43 -27.22 26.12
C LEU A 884 -38.41 -26.23 27.35
N ASP A 885 -39.09 -25.08 27.22
CA ASP A 885 -39.75 -24.24 28.25
C ASP A 885 -39.17 -22.87 28.72
N ASP A 886 -40.02 -21.87 28.41
CA ASP A 886 -40.65 -20.83 29.26
C ASP A 886 -40.22 -19.33 29.27
N MET A 887 -41.09 -18.55 28.59
CA MET A 887 -41.89 -17.37 29.02
C MET A 887 -41.30 -15.95 29.24
N ALA A 888 -41.60 -15.10 28.24
CA ALA A 888 -42.40 -13.85 28.27
C ALA A 888 -41.96 -12.57 29.05
N THR A 889 -41.83 -11.43 28.33
CA THR A 889 -42.73 -10.25 28.44
C THR A 889 -42.26 -9.02 27.60
N ASN A 890 -43.18 -8.48 26.79
CA ASN A 890 -43.41 -7.07 26.38
C ASN A 890 -42.33 -6.19 25.71
N GLY A 891 -42.63 -5.77 24.46
CA GLY A 891 -42.94 -4.35 24.17
C GLY A 891 -41.88 -3.48 23.48
N ASP A 892 -42.08 -3.25 22.17
CA ASP A 892 -41.83 -1.98 21.45
C ASP A 892 -40.37 -1.45 21.37
N VAL A 893 -39.50 -2.09 20.57
CA VAL A 893 -38.10 -1.65 20.35
C VAL A 893 -37.60 -1.72 18.88
N GLY A 894 -38.34 -2.36 17.96
CA GLY A 894 -37.80 -2.77 16.65
C GLY A 894 -37.41 -1.67 15.63
N HIS A 895 -37.84 -0.41 15.81
CA HIS A 895 -37.57 0.66 14.85
C HIS A 895 -36.34 1.53 15.18
N MET A 896 -35.86 1.55 16.43
CA MET A 896 -34.74 2.42 16.84
C MET A 896 -33.35 1.76 16.72
N GLU A 897 -33.23 0.44 16.88
CA GLU A 897 -31.93 -0.27 16.71
C GLU A 897 -31.45 -0.31 15.25
N PHE A 898 -32.38 -0.43 14.29
CA PHE A 898 -32.07 -0.44 12.85
C PHE A 898 -31.46 0.89 12.37
N VAL A 899 -31.95 2.03 12.87
CA VAL A 899 -31.45 3.37 12.52
C VAL A 899 -30.07 3.65 13.15
N GLN A 900 -29.81 3.11 14.34
CA GLN A 900 -28.50 3.26 15.01
C GLN A 900 -27.39 2.45 14.33
N ASN A 901 -27.67 1.22 13.87
CA ASN A 901 -26.72 0.42 13.08
C ASN A 901 -26.51 0.97 11.66
N TRP A 902 -27.52 1.63 11.08
CA TRP A 902 -27.39 2.37 9.83
C TRP A 902 -26.44 3.58 10.03
N ASN A 903 -26.57 4.29 11.16
CA ASN A 903 -25.81 5.52 11.44
C ASN A 903 -24.30 5.38 11.61
N SER A 904 -23.77 4.15 11.76
CA SER A 904 -22.34 3.86 11.84
C SER A 904 -21.67 3.61 10.48
N LEU A 905 -22.44 3.54 9.40
CA LEU A 905 -21.95 3.20 8.05
C LEU A 905 -21.56 4.47 7.28
N GLY A 906 -20.25 4.71 7.18
CA GLY A 906 -19.69 5.73 6.31
C GLY A 906 -19.87 5.45 4.82
N VAL A 907 -19.92 6.52 4.00
CA VAL A 907 -20.12 6.48 2.53
C VAL A 907 -18.85 5.97 1.77
N SER A 908 -18.26 4.87 2.22
CA SER A 908 -17.07 4.26 1.66
C SER A 908 -17.38 3.33 0.50
N LEU A 909 -16.66 3.46 -0.61
CA LEU A 909 -16.55 2.42 -1.65
C LEU A 909 -15.72 1.21 -1.20
N ALA A 910 -15.08 1.31 -0.03
CA ALA A 910 -14.43 0.21 0.67
C ALA A 910 -15.08 0.12 2.05
N LEU A 911 -16.33 -0.35 2.08
CA LEU A 911 -16.82 -1.01 3.29
C LEU A 911 -15.91 -2.24 3.46
N SER A 912 -15.29 -2.38 4.63
CA SER A 912 -14.56 -3.59 4.98
C SER A 912 -15.54 -4.78 4.93
N HIS A 913 -15.02 -6.00 4.84
CA HIS A 913 -15.86 -7.20 4.95
C HIS A 913 -16.74 -7.14 6.21
N ASP A 914 -16.18 -6.60 7.31
CA ASP A 914 -16.87 -6.40 8.57
C ASP A 914 -17.96 -5.32 8.51
N ASP A 915 -17.76 -4.22 7.76
CA ASP A 915 -18.80 -3.19 7.59
C ASP A 915 -20.00 -3.70 6.77
N TRP A 916 -19.74 -4.52 5.74
CA TRP A 916 -20.81 -5.20 4.99
C TRP A 916 -21.50 -6.27 5.83
N LEU A 917 -20.76 -7.05 6.62
CA LEU A 917 -21.34 -7.99 7.56
C LEU A 917 -22.20 -7.28 8.60
N ASN A 918 -21.74 -6.16 9.18
CA ASN A 918 -22.50 -5.39 10.16
C ASN A 918 -23.79 -4.79 9.56
N LEU A 919 -23.75 -4.27 8.33
CA LEU A 919 -24.95 -3.83 7.62
C LEU A 919 -25.94 -4.99 7.39
N LEU A 920 -25.44 -6.13 6.94
CA LEU A 920 -26.24 -7.31 6.60
C LEU A 920 -26.69 -8.11 7.84
N GLU A 921 -26.00 -7.99 8.97
CA GLU A 921 -26.37 -8.54 10.27
C GLU A 921 -27.35 -7.62 11.01
N GLY A 922 -27.22 -6.29 10.87
CA GLY A 922 -28.18 -5.32 11.40
C GLY A 922 -29.56 -5.37 10.73
N LEU A 923 -29.65 -5.87 9.49
CA LEU A 923 -30.90 -6.31 8.85
C LEU A 923 -31.56 -7.49 9.57
N GLY A 924 -30.82 -8.14 10.46
CA GLY A 924 -31.23 -9.32 11.16
C GLY A 924 -32.02 -9.11 12.44
N ASP A 925 -31.79 -8.01 13.15
CA ASP A 925 -32.30 -7.82 14.51
C ASP A 925 -33.67 -7.12 14.58
N SER A 926 -34.36 -6.94 13.46
CA SER A 926 -35.79 -6.62 13.49
C SER A 926 -36.57 -7.90 13.84
N GLY A 927 -36.74 -8.14 15.13
CA GLY A 927 -37.58 -9.20 15.67
C GLY A 927 -38.99 -9.15 15.10
N LEU A 928 -39.28 -10.07 14.17
CA LEU A 928 -40.63 -10.46 13.78
C LEU A 928 -40.88 -11.84 14.39
N GLU A 929 -41.33 -11.85 15.64
CA GLU A 929 -42.12 -12.97 16.15
C GLU A 929 -43.45 -12.96 15.39
N ILE A 930 -43.61 -13.89 14.45
CA ILE A 930 -44.90 -14.19 13.86
C ILE A 930 -45.62 -15.14 14.83
N SER A 931 -46.49 -14.57 15.66
CA SER A 931 -47.53 -15.31 16.36
C SER A 931 -48.66 -15.65 15.39
N ASN A 932 -49.03 -16.94 15.41
CA ASN A 932 -50.08 -17.68 14.68
C ASN A 932 -49.71 -18.30 13.34
#